data_AF-A0A957TEE6-F1
#
_entry.id   AF-A0A957TEE6-F1
#
_cell.length_a   1.000
_cell.length_b   1.000
_cell.length_c   1.000
_cell.angle_alpha   90.00
_cell.angle_beta   90.00
_cell.angle_gamma   90.00
#
_symmetry.space_group_name_H-M   'P 1'
#
loop_
_entity.id
_entity.type
_entity.pdbx_description
1 polymer ?
#
loop_
_entity_poly.entity_id
_entity_poly.type
_entity_poly.pdbx_seq_one_letter_code
_entity_poly.pdbx_strand_id
1 'polypeptide(L)'
;MQFRLSTTTRKTLLIGIITIIAYGLLLPLTGFYWDDWPFAWITRFLGPAEFVPAFMPFRPFLGPIFYFTTSLIPPNPLYWQIFALIIRFLIGVTAWWTFNQIFPQRKTLAYIAALLMLVFPGYSQHWVALTHINQELIPFLFYLLSFGFTFKALRTQKRTDTIIAILLQICGIFPTEYFFGIEGIRFFILLIFFQGNFRERFTKTIRIWLPYLLIWILNAAWLFYYYKFGPYDSYEVTAAQSPNLIYFLTQTLDALWKAAFYIWAQVLVLTFPTLTAPASLLTLGLVALSFVFLTPILLRSAQTEATDKTFAVSLIVAGVFAILLGRLPSLAAGLPLTLQSSYDRFMISIMLGSTMFVLGLVELLIKNQRTQIVIFSALIALGIGQQFFNANIFRRDWQQQGNIYWQMAWRMPALEPNTVLLTHEMPIDYETDLSFTAPINWMYAPDYTRSDLRYILLYTEKRLGGSTLPSLEENVGISYPYRTVNFHSTTSNAVVFYLPKNGCLRVLDSSHRDEEIYSQLPDVLVEAISLSDPSRIITNPKHAAEPMFFPEPKHDWCYYVTKAELSNQQGDYVTSAQLAEEALSLNAQPQDPREWLVFVESFAMNGEIDKALDLSNTVLKVDRKTLKAVCTVWEQIQENGPIGAEKDVESARLSLDCSR
;
A
#
# COMPACT_ATOMS: atom_id res chain seq x y z
N MET A 1 46.97 -16.17 0.26
CA MET A 1 46.77 -14.76 -0.10
C MET A 1 45.44 -14.28 0.51
N GLN A 2 45.45 -13.73 1.73
CA GLN A 2 44.22 -13.23 2.38
C GLN A 2 43.88 -11.85 1.80
N PHE A 3 42.91 -11.78 0.89
CA PHE A 3 42.34 -10.51 0.42
C PHE A 3 41.62 -9.82 1.60
N ARG A 4 42.33 -8.96 2.34
CA ARG A 4 41.71 -8.10 3.35
C ARG A 4 40.93 -6.99 2.63
N LEU A 5 39.60 -7.10 2.59
CA LEU A 5 38.72 -6.04 2.09
C LEU A 5 39.01 -4.70 2.80
N SER A 6 38.96 -3.59 2.05
CA SER A 6 39.09 -2.25 2.60
C SER A 6 37.96 -1.93 3.58
N THR A 7 38.20 -1.02 4.53
CA THR A 7 37.16 -0.58 5.51
C THR A 7 35.92 -0.04 4.80
N THR A 8 36.10 0.68 3.69
CA THR A 8 35.00 1.20 2.89
C THR A 8 34.17 0.08 2.29
N THR A 9 34.83 -0.91 1.67
CA THR A 9 34.16 -2.06 1.06
C THR A 9 33.36 -2.86 2.10
N ARG A 10 33.89 -3.05 3.31
CA ARG A 10 33.18 -3.76 4.39
C ARG A 10 31.92 -3.01 4.84
N LYS A 11 32.02 -1.69 5.00
CA LYS A 11 30.87 -0.86 5.42
C LYS A 11 29.77 -0.81 4.36
N THR A 12 30.15 -0.70 3.08
CA THR A 12 29.19 -0.79 1.96
C THR A 12 28.55 -2.18 1.87
N LEU A 13 29.34 -3.24 2.05
CA LEU A 13 28.81 -4.61 2.06
C LEU A 13 27.79 -4.81 3.19
N LEU A 14 28.08 -4.30 4.39
CA LEU A 14 27.15 -4.39 5.52
C LEU A 14 25.86 -3.61 5.27
N ILE A 15 25.92 -2.42 4.65
CA ILE A 15 24.72 -1.70 4.19
C ILE A 15 23.91 -2.59 3.25
N GLY A 16 24.55 -3.21 2.25
CA GLY A 16 23.89 -4.11 1.30
C GLY A 16 23.23 -5.32 1.98
N ILE A 17 23.94 -5.97 2.92
CA ILE A 17 23.40 -7.10 3.70
C ILE A 17 22.18 -6.66 4.50
N ILE A 18 22.26 -5.53 5.21
CA ILE A 18 21.11 -5.01 5.99
C ILE A 18 19.94 -4.69 5.06
N THR A 19 20.17 -4.08 3.90
CA THR A 19 19.12 -3.82 2.92
C THR A 19 18.42 -5.12 2.49
N ILE A 20 19.18 -6.16 2.15
CA ILE A 20 18.63 -7.46 1.74
C ILE A 20 17.83 -8.11 2.87
N ILE A 21 18.37 -8.10 4.10
CA ILE A 21 17.70 -8.73 5.24
C ILE A 21 16.41 -7.97 5.62
N ALA A 22 16.44 -6.63 5.61
CA ALA A 22 15.29 -5.82 6.02
C ALA A 22 14.18 -5.78 4.96
N TYR A 23 14.54 -5.77 3.67
CA TYR A 23 13.60 -5.47 2.59
C TYR A 23 13.50 -6.58 1.53
N GLY A 24 14.51 -7.44 1.39
CA GLY A 24 14.65 -8.39 0.29
C GLY A 24 14.14 -9.81 0.56
N LEU A 25 13.94 -10.22 1.83
CA LEU A 25 13.65 -11.62 2.17
C LEU A 25 12.32 -12.13 1.59
N LEU A 26 11.28 -11.30 1.57
CA LEU A 26 9.95 -11.65 1.06
C LEU A 26 9.68 -11.05 -0.33
N LEU A 27 10.69 -10.44 -0.95
CA LEU A 27 10.58 -9.69 -2.19
C LEU A 27 9.89 -10.50 -3.32
N PRO A 28 10.21 -11.79 -3.56
CA PRO A 28 9.55 -12.57 -4.61
C PRO A 28 8.08 -12.91 -4.35
N LEU A 29 7.60 -12.67 -3.12
CA LEU A 29 6.24 -12.96 -2.68
C LEU A 29 5.41 -11.68 -2.52
N THR A 30 5.90 -10.57 -3.04
CA THR A 30 5.23 -9.25 -3.04
C THR A 30 5.00 -8.79 -4.48
N GLY A 31 4.01 -7.93 -4.71
CA GLY A 31 3.67 -7.46 -6.05
C GLY A 31 3.39 -5.96 -6.15
N PHE A 32 2.31 -5.61 -6.83
CA PHE A 32 1.84 -4.24 -6.99
C PHE A 32 0.75 -3.92 -5.97
N TYR A 33 0.77 -2.68 -5.48
CA TYR A 33 -0.18 -2.18 -4.49
C TYR A 33 -0.60 -0.74 -4.82
N TRP A 34 -1.81 -0.36 -4.44
CA TRP A 34 -2.32 1.01 -4.56
C TRP A 34 -2.17 1.56 -5.99
N ASP A 35 -1.45 2.68 -6.13
CA ASP A 35 -1.17 3.36 -7.39
C ASP A 35 -0.18 2.60 -8.29
N ASP A 36 0.53 1.58 -7.77
CA ASP A 36 1.39 0.73 -8.62
C ASP A 36 0.56 0.06 -9.72
N TRP A 37 -0.67 -0.36 -9.42
CA TRP A 37 -1.57 -1.00 -10.37
C TRP A 37 -1.95 -0.08 -11.55
N PRO A 38 -2.54 1.12 -11.32
CA PRO A 38 -2.78 2.10 -12.37
C PRO A 38 -1.53 2.43 -13.18
N PHE A 39 -0.38 2.61 -12.52
CA PHE A 39 0.85 2.99 -13.21
C PHE A 39 1.43 1.85 -14.04
N ALA A 40 1.42 0.61 -13.53
CA ALA A 40 1.84 -0.57 -14.29
C ALA A 40 0.94 -0.79 -15.51
N TRP A 41 -0.37 -0.58 -15.35
CA TRP A 41 -1.34 -0.63 -16.46
C TRP A 41 -1.05 0.44 -17.51
N ILE A 42 -0.83 1.70 -17.11
CA ILE A 42 -0.43 2.79 -18.02
C ILE A 42 0.84 2.42 -18.78
N THR A 43 1.88 1.92 -18.09
CA THR A 43 3.13 1.49 -18.74
C THR A 43 2.87 0.41 -19.78
N ARG A 44 2.01 -0.57 -19.48
CA ARG A 44 1.72 -1.70 -20.37
C ARG A 44 0.95 -1.28 -21.62
N PHE A 45 -0.08 -0.45 -21.46
CA PHE A 45 -1.11 -0.24 -22.48
C PHE A 45 -1.06 1.12 -23.17
N LEU A 46 -0.59 2.16 -22.48
CA LEU A 46 -0.46 3.52 -23.03
C LEU A 46 0.99 3.89 -23.31
N GLY A 47 1.92 3.26 -22.58
CA GLY A 47 3.36 3.43 -22.72
C GLY A 47 3.93 4.53 -21.81
N PRO A 48 5.26 4.54 -21.59
CA PRO A 48 5.93 5.47 -20.66
C PRO A 48 5.67 6.96 -20.92
N ALA A 49 5.49 7.35 -22.19
CA ALA A 49 5.23 8.75 -22.58
C ALA A 49 3.98 9.34 -21.92
N GLU A 50 3.03 8.49 -21.54
CA GLU A 50 1.76 8.87 -20.92
C GLU A 50 1.93 9.50 -19.53
N PHE A 51 3.02 9.21 -18.82
CA PHE A 51 3.22 9.76 -17.48
C PHE A 51 3.39 11.29 -17.47
N VAL A 52 3.84 11.89 -18.58
CA VAL A 52 3.96 13.35 -18.66
C VAL A 52 2.59 14.04 -18.61
N PRO A 53 1.62 13.73 -19.50
CA PRO A 53 0.28 14.27 -19.37
C PRO A 53 -0.45 13.75 -18.12
N ALA A 54 -0.27 12.50 -17.71
CA ALA A 54 -0.97 11.94 -16.54
C ALA A 54 -0.61 12.64 -15.21
N PHE A 55 0.61 13.16 -15.07
CA PHE A 55 1.03 13.92 -13.89
C PHE A 55 0.91 15.44 -14.07
N MET A 56 0.59 15.93 -15.26
CA MET A 56 0.48 17.37 -15.57
C MET A 56 -0.55 18.12 -14.71
N PRO A 57 -1.67 17.54 -14.26
CA PRO A 57 -2.63 18.19 -13.36
C PRO A 57 -2.29 18.07 -11.86
N PHE A 58 -1.27 17.30 -11.49
CA PHE A 58 -1.00 17.01 -10.08
C PHE A 58 0.41 17.41 -9.66
N ARG A 59 1.43 16.87 -10.35
CA ARG A 59 2.85 17.03 -10.03
C ARG A 59 3.69 16.90 -11.31
N PRO A 60 3.80 17.95 -12.13
CA PRO A 60 4.35 17.86 -13.49
C PRO A 60 5.82 17.40 -13.52
N PHE A 61 6.57 17.64 -12.45
CA PHE A 61 7.96 17.20 -12.35
C PHE A 61 8.14 15.71 -12.00
N LEU A 62 7.08 14.98 -11.63
CA LEU A 62 7.12 13.52 -11.49
C LEU A 62 7.02 12.80 -12.84
N GLY A 63 6.25 13.35 -13.79
CA GLY A 63 6.06 12.75 -15.11
C GLY A 63 7.37 12.33 -15.79
N PRO A 64 8.41 13.18 -15.85
CA PRO A 64 9.71 12.80 -16.41
C PRO A 64 10.44 11.67 -15.65
N ILE A 65 10.29 11.59 -14.32
CA ILE A 65 10.89 10.52 -13.52
C ILE A 65 10.23 9.19 -13.86
N PHE A 66 8.89 9.15 -13.84
CA PHE A 66 8.12 7.97 -14.23
C PHE A 66 8.39 7.57 -15.69
N TYR A 67 8.41 8.55 -16.62
CA TYR A 67 8.76 8.31 -18.02
C TYR A 67 10.09 7.58 -18.15
N PHE A 68 11.13 8.09 -17.46
CA PHE A 68 12.47 7.51 -17.54
C PHE A 68 12.52 6.10 -16.95
N THR A 69 12.01 5.89 -15.74
CA THR A 69 12.10 4.58 -15.07
C THR A 69 11.26 3.52 -15.76
N THR A 70 10.04 3.86 -16.20
CA THR A 70 9.14 2.93 -16.90
C THR A 70 9.54 2.66 -18.35
N SER A 71 10.40 3.50 -18.94
CA SER A 71 11.06 3.20 -20.22
C SER A 71 12.17 2.15 -20.09
N LEU A 72 12.72 1.97 -18.90
CA LEU A 72 13.81 1.03 -18.62
C LEU A 72 13.32 -0.28 -17.99
N ILE A 73 12.31 -0.20 -17.14
CA ILE A 73 11.82 -1.32 -16.34
C ILE A 73 10.40 -1.66 -16.82
N PRO A 74 10.17 -2.88 -17.36
CA PRO A 74 8.83 -3.27 -17.78
C PRO A 74 7.92 -3.44 -16.56
N PRO A 75 6.58 -3.43 -16.73
CA PRO A 75 5.62 -3.48 -15.63
C PRO A 75 5.48 -4.91 -15.07
N ASN A 76 6.57 -5.43 -14.52
CA ASN A 76 6.66 -6.70 -13.83
C ASN A 76 6.91 -6.45 -12.32
N PRO A 77 6.08 -7.00 -11.41
CA PRO A 77 6.19 -6.68 -10.00
C PRO A 77 7.57 -6.98 -9.40
N LEU A 78 8.14 -8.16 -9.70
CA LEU A 78 9.44 -8.56 -9.17
C LEU A 78 10.55 -7.58 -9.56
N TYR A 79 10.53 -7.07 -10.80
CA TYR A 79 11.55 -6.13 -11.27
C TYR A 79 11.48 -4.79 -10.54
N TRP A 80 10.27 -4.29 -10.29
CA TRP A 80 10.08 -3.06 -9.51
C TRP A 80 10.49 -3.23 -8.06
N GLN A 81 10.21 -4.38 -7.45
CA GLN A 81 10.67 -4.69 -6.10
C GLN A 81 12.21 -4.80 -6.00
N ILE A 82 12.87 -5.42 -7.00
CA ILE A 82 14.35 -5.44 -7.09
C ILE A 82 14.90 -4.01 -7.25
N PHE A 83 14.26 -3.20 -8.10
CA PHE A 83 14.66 -1.81 -8.28
C PHE A 83 14.49 -0.99 -7.00
N ALA A 84 13.42 -1.23 -6.22
CA ALA A 84 13.23 -0.64 -4.90
C ALA A 84 14.40 -0.94 -3.98
N LEU A 85 14.84 -2.20 -3.96
CA LEU A 85 15.95 -2.67 -3.14
C LEU A 85 17.27 -1.97 -3.52
N ILE A 86 17.51 -1.81 -4.82
CA ILE A 86 18.68 -1.08 -5.35
C ILE A 86 18.63 0.39 -4.90
N ILE A 87 17.50 1.07 -5.07
CA ILE A 87 17.34 2.47 -4.65
C ILE A 87 17.52 2.62 -3.14
N ARG A 88 16.95 1.71 -2.34
CA ARG A 88 17.11 1.71 -0.87
C ARG A 88 18.59 1.51 -0.47
N PHE A 89 19.30 0.60 -1.13
CA PHE A 89 20.75 0.43 -0.94
C PHE A 89 21.52 1.71 -1.28
N LEU A 90 21.21 2.36 -2.42
CA LEU A 90 21.84 3.62 -2.82
C LEU A 90 21.56 4.74 -1.83
N ILE A 91 20.35 4.81 -1.25
CA ILE A 91 20.02 5.74 -0.17
C ILE A 91 20.91 5.47 1.05
N GLY A 92 21.09 4.22 1.48
CA GLY A 92 21.97 3.89 2.61
C GLY A 92 23.42 4.31 2.38
N VAL A 93 23.98 4.04 1.19
CA VAL A 93 25.35 4.45 0.82
C VAL A 93 25.46 5.98 0.75
N THR A 94 24.47 6.63 0.14
CA THR A 94 24.40 8.09 0.02
C THR A 94 24.32 8.75 1.38
N ALA A 95 23.46 8.24 2.27
CA ALA A 95 23.33 8.71 3.64
C ALA A 95 24.68 8.66 4.38
N TRP A 96 25.36 7.52 4.28
CA TRP A 96 26.68 7.36 4.90
C TRP A 96 27.69 8.35 4.33
N TRP A 97 27.71 8.53 3.01
CA TRP A 97 28.57 9.53 2.37
C TRP A 97 28.25 10.95 2.85
N THR A 98 26.97 11.33 2.88
CA THR A 98 26.48 12.64 3.30
C THR A 98 26.83 12.93 4.76
N PHE A 99 26.53 12.01 5.67
CA PHE A 99 26.90 12.18 7.08
C PHE A 99 28.42 12.22 7.30
N ASN A 100 29.24 11.57 6.48
CA ASN A 100 30.69 11.74 6.52
C ASN A 100 31.16 13.13 6.06
N GLN A 101 30.37 13.83 5.24
CA GLN A 101 30.62 15.23 4.88
C GLN A 101 30.24 16.15 6.05
N ILE A 102 29.06 15.92 6.66
CA ILE A 102 28.52 16.71 7.76
C ILE A 102 29.37 16.56 9.03
N PHE A 103 29.72 15.33 9.39
CA PHE A 103 30.48 14.98 10.60
C PHE A 103 31.88 14.42 10.24
N PRO A 104 32.82 15.26 9.78
CA PRO A 104 34.13 14.80 9.34
C PRO A 104 34.92 14.06 10.42
N GLN A 105 34.72 14.40 11.69
CA GLN A 105 35.45 13.85 12.83
C GLN A 105 34.71 12.71 13.56
N ARG A 106 33.46 12.42 13.17
CA ARG A 106 32.59 11.42 13.83
C ARG A 106 32.14 10.33 12.86
N LYS A 107 33.10 9.53 12.38
CA LYS A 107 32.89 8.54 11.30
C LYS A 107 32.06 7.34 11.72
N THR A 108 32.13 6.95 12.99
CA THR A 108 31.31 5.91 13.61
C THR A 108 29.88 6.41 13.73
N LEU A 109 29.69 7.61 14.29
CA LEU A 109 28.37 8.22 14.40
C LEU A 109 27.70 8.43 13.04
N ALA A 110 28.45 8.93 12.05
CA ALA A 110 27.97 9.09 10.67
C ALA A 110 27.53 7.76 10.02
N TYR A 111 28.23 6.67 10.35
CA TYR A 111 27.86 5.35 9.84
C TYR A 111 26.60 4.81 10.53
N ILE A 112 26.50 4.96 11.85
CA ILE A 112 25.31 4.59 12.63
C ILE A 112 24.09 5.40 12.16
N ALA A 113 24.25 6.71 11.91
CA ALA A 113 23.20 7.57 11.36
C ALA A 113 22.65 6.99 10.05
N ALA A 114 23.54 6.58 9.14
CA ALA A 114 23.14 5.98 7.87
C ALA A 114 22.41 4.65 8.05
N LEU A 115 22.84 3.80 9.00
CA LEU A 115 22.17 2.53 9.28
C LEU A 115 20.78 2.73 9.91
N LEU A 116 20.64 3.64 10.88
CA LEU A 116 19.34 3.99 11.47
C LEU A 116 18.38 4.55 10.43
N MET A 117 18.88 5.40 9.52
CA MET A 117 18.09 5.96 8.42
C MET A 117 17.71 4.89 7.39
N LEU A 118 18.60 3.93 7.12
CA LEU A 118 18.35 2.83 6.19
C LEU A 118 17.20 1.94 6.64
N VAL A 119 17.10 1.64 7.93
CA VAL A 119 16.05 0.77 8.51
C VAL A 119 15.02 1.56 9.31
N PHE A 120 14.81 2.82 8.93
CA PHE A 120 13.95 3.73 9.66
C PHE A 120 12.53 3.16 9.84
N PRO A 121 12.08 2.85 11.07
CA PRO A 121 10.86 2.07 11.27
C PRO A 121 9.57 2.81 10.88
N GLY A 122 9.57 4.14 10.92
CA GLY A 122 8.40 4.96 10.68
C GLY A 122 7.90 4.97 9.22
N TYR A 123 8.69 4.46 8.28
CA TYR A 123 8.31 4.37 6.86
C TYR A 123 8.06 2.90 6.50
N SER A 124 6.79 2.54 6.22
CA SER A 124 6.39 1.16 5.93
C SER A 124 6.21 0.85 4.45
N GLN A 125 6.16 1.86 3.58
CA GLN A 125 5.64 1.73 2.21
C GLN A 125 6.72 1.34 1.18
N HIS A 126 7.77 0.61 1.60
CA HIS A 126 8.84 0.22 0.67
C HIS A 126 8.34 -0.63 -0.50
N TRP A 127 7.36 -1.51 -0.25
CA TRP A 127 6.85 -2.47 -1.22
C TRP A 127 5.83 -1.88 -2.19
N VAL A 128 5.33 -0.67 -1.97
CA VAL A 128 4.59 0.06 -3.02
C VAL A 128 5.62 0.73 -3.93
N ALA A 129 6.33 -0.16 -4.63
CA ALA A 129 7.65 0.08 -5.17
C ALA A 129 7.59 1.04 -6.36
N LEU A 130 6.71 0.78 -7.33
CA LEU A 130 6.66 1.58 -8.56
C LEU A 130 6.31 3.04 -8.23
N THR A 131 5.35 3.26 -7.35
CA THR A 131 4.89 4.57 -6.91
C THR A 131 5.96 5.29 -6.09
N HIS A 132 6.37 4.76 -4.94
CA HIS A 132 7.19 5.54 -4.01
C HIS A 132 8.67 5.60 -4.41
N ILE A 133 9.19 4.68 -5.23
CA ILE A 133 10.52 4.88 -5.82
C ILE A 133 10.55 6.19 -6.61
N ASN A 134 9.59 6.35 -7.51
CA ASN A 134 9.53 7.49 -8.40
C ASN A 134 9.08 8.77 -7.69
N GLN A 135 8.09 8.67 -6.81
CA GLN A 135 7.51 9.83 -6.12
C GLN A 135 8.39 10.37 -5.00
N GLU A 136 9.07 9.50 -4.25
CA GLU A 136 9.66 9.87 -2.95
C GLU A 136 11.14 9.49 -2.85
N LEU A 137 11.50 8.23 -3.12
CA LEU A 137 12.84 7.71 -2.82
C LEU A 137 13.92 8.27 -3.76
N ILE A 138 13.65 8.39 -5.07
CA ILE A 138 14.58 9.01 -6.02
C ILE A 138 14.78 10.51 -5.70
N PRO A 139 13.72 11.33 -5.53
CA PRO A 139 13.89 12.71 -5.10
C PRO A 139 14.60 12.84 -3.74
N PHE A 140 14.31 11.96 -2.78
CA PHE A 140 14.99 11.93 -1.49
C PHE A 140 16.49 11.63 -1.61
N LEU A 141 16.88 10.67 -2.46
CA LEU A 141 18.27 10.36 -2.77
C LEU A 141 19.00 11.59 -3.32
N PHE A 142 18.41 12.29 -4.29
CA PHE A 142 18.98 13.53 -4.83
C PHE A 142 19.12 14.60 -3.74
N TYR A 143 18.11 14.74 -2.89
CA TYR A 143 18.16 15.76 -1.86
C TYR A 143 19.21 15.46 -0.78
N LEU A 144 19.38 14.20 -0.39
CA LEU A 144 20.47 13.77 0.50
C LEU A 144 21.86 14.03 -0.11
N LEU A 145 22.04 13.78 -1.40
CA LEU A 145 23.27 14.12 -2.11
C LEU A 145 23.50 15.63 -2.11
N SER A 146 22.46 16.43 -2.32
CA SER A 146 22.52 17.89 -2.26
C SER A 146 23.10 18.36 -0.93
N PHE A 147 22.60 17.84 0.20
CA PHE A 147 23.17 18.10 1.53
C PHE A 147 24.64 17.72 1.60
N GLY A 148 25.02 16.51 1.17
CA GLY A 148 26.41 16.07 1.21
C GLY A 148 27.33 16.98 0.39
N PHE A 149 26.92 17.38 -0.81
CA PHE A 149 27.68 18.30 -1.66
C PHE A 149 27.80 19.71 -1.06
N THR A 150 26.80 20.21 -0.32
CA THR A 150 26.92 21.46 0.44
C THR A 150 28.11 21.43 1.40
N PHE A 151 28.22 20.37 2.22
CA PHE A 151 29.33 20.25 3.18
C PHE A 151 30.65 19.87 2.51
N LYS A 152 30.62 19.15 1.38
CA LYS A 152 31.82 18.92 0.57
C LYS A 152 32.37 20.25 0.03
N ALA A 153 31.52 21.11 -0.52
CA ALA A 153 31.90 22.41 -1.07
C ALA A 153 32.55 23.31 -0.02
N LEU A 154 32.10 23.26 1.24
CA LEU A 154 32.73 23.98 2.35
C LEU A 154 34.19 23.57 2.60
N ARG A 155 34.53 22.31 2.34
CA ARG A 155 35.89 21.78 2.55
C ARG A 155 36.77 21.93 1.33
N THR A 156 36.23 21.67 0.14
CA THR A 156 37.00 21.74 -1.12
C THR A 156 37.10 23.17 -1.66
N GLN A 157 36.20 24.06 -1.25
CA GLN A 157 36.04 25.43 -1.75
C GLN A 157 35.79 25.49 -3.28
N LYS A 158 35.34 24.39 -3.89
CA LYS A 158 35.08 24.30 -5.32
C LYS A 158 33.66 24.76 -5.64
N ARG A 159 33.53 25.74 -6.55
CA ARG A 159 32.23 26.20 -7.06
C ARG A 159 31.42 25.08 -7.74
N THR A 160 32.11 24.12 -8.36
CA THR A 160 31.47 22.96 -9.00
C THR A 160 30.67 22.12 -8.00
N ASP A 161 31.16 21.92 -6.77
CA ASP A 161 30.45 21.17 -5.75
C ASP A 161 29.16 21.92 -5.31
N THR A 162 29.19 23.25 -5.25
CA THR A 162 27.99 24.07 -4.99
C THR A 162 26.97 23.96 -6.12
N ILE A 163 27.41 24.03 -7.39
CA ILE A 163 26.52 23.87 -8.56
C ILE A 163 25.87 22.49 -8.55
N ILE A 164 26.65 21.43 -8.29
CA ILE A 164 26.12 20.06 -8.18
C ILE A 164 25.07 19.99 -7.06
N ALA A 165 25.35 20.56 -5.88
CA ALA A 165 24.38 20.59 -4.78
C ALA A 165 23.06 21.30 -5.16
N ILE A 166 23.14 22.41 -5.90
CA ILE A 166 21.96 23.17 -6.37
C ILE A 166 21.14 22.34 -7.37
N LEU A 167 21.78 21.73 -8.36
CA LEU A 167 21.10 20.89 -9.35
C LEU A 167 20.40 19.69 -8.68
N LEU A 168 21.09 19.04 -7.75
CA LEU A 168 20.52 17.94 -6.95
C LEU A 168 19.35 18.40 -6.07
N GLN A 169 19.38 19.63 -5.54
CA GLN A 169 18.25 20.19 -4.80
C GLN A 169 17.03 20.36 -5.71
N ILE A 170 17.22 20.86 -6.93
CA ILE A 170 16.13 21.00 -7.91
C ILE A 170 15.48 19.64 -8.17
N CYS A 171 16.29 18.61 -8.45
CA CYS A 171 15.81 17.25 -8.65
C CYS A 171 15.18 16.61 -7.40
N GLY A 172 15.43 17.14 -6.20
CA GLY A 172 14.87 16.64 -4.95
C GLY A 172 13.56 17.30 -4.53
N ILE A 173 13.42 18.62 -4.70
CA ILE A 173 12.30 19.40 -4.13
C ILE A 173 11.18 19.71 -5.13
N PHE A 174 11.48 19.83 -6.43
CA PHE A 174 10.45 20.11 -7.44
C PHE A 174 9.50 18.94 -7.72
N PRO A 175 9.94 17.67 -7.67
CA PRO A 175 9.04 16.54 -7.93
C PRO A 175 7.95 16.36 -6.87
N THR A 176 8.22 16.72 -5.62
CA THR A 176 7.27 16.52 -4.51
C THR A 176 7.42 17.56 -3.41
N GLU A 177 6.29 18.03 -2.90
CA GLU A 177 6.17 18.94 -1.77
C GLU A 177 6.59 18.33 -0.43
N TYR A 178 6.82 17.00 -0.35
CA TYR A 178 7.12 16.29 0.90
C TYR A 178 8.39 16.81 1.57
N PHE A 179 9.36 17.22 0.76
CA PHE A 179 10.66 17.67 1.23
C PHE A 179 10.73 19.19 1.39
N PHE A 180 9.63 19.91 1.20
CA PHE A 180 9.61 21.37 1.28
C PHE A 180 10.15 21.89 2.62
N GLY A 181 9.73 21.31 3.75
CA GLY A 181 10.20 21.76 5.07
C GLY A 181 11.67 21.44 5.38
N ILE A 182 12.28 20.49 4.68
CA ILE A 182 13.63 19.98 5.00
C ILE A 182 14.72 21.04 4.73
N GLU A 183 14.49 22.04 3.90
CA GLU A 183 15.51 23.06 3.62
C GLU A 183 15.92 23.83 4.89
N GLY A 184 15.00 24.01 5.84
CA GLY A 184 15.31 24.58 7.15
C GLY A 184 16.31 23.72 7.95
N ILE A 185 16.33 22.41 7.73
CA ILE A 185 17.30 21.50 8.36
C ILE A 185 18.72 21.83 7.88
N ARG A 186 18.90 22.18 6.60
CA ARG A 186 20.21 22.58 6.07
C ARG A 186 20.75 23.81 6.79
N PHE A 187 19.89 24.81 6.99
CA PHE A 187 20.24 26.02 7.74
C PHE A 187 20.72 25.66 9.16
N PHE A 188 19.97 24.83 9.89
CA PHE A 188 20.35 24.43 11.25
C PHE A 188 21.66 23.63 11.30
N ILE A 189 21.88 22.68 10.38
CA ILE A 189 23.12 21.90 10.34
C ILE A 189 24.31 22.82 10.01
N LEU A 190 24.16 23.76 9.08
CA LEU A 190 25.19 24.76 8.78
C LEU A 190 25.50 25.65 10.00
N LEU A 191 24.47 26.06 10.75
CA LEU A 191 24.63 26.84 11.96
C LEU A 191 25.45 26.09 13.03
N ILE A 192 25.22 24.79 13.18
CA ILE A 192 25.97 23.90 14.10
C ILE A 192 27.40 23.64 13.58
N PHE A 193 27.58 23.55 12.26
CA PHE A 193 28.86 23.28 11.63
C PHE A 193 29.87 24.42 11.84
N PHE A 194 29.43 25.69 11.72
CA PHE A 194 30.33 26.82 11.93
C PHE A 194 30.66 27.06 13.41
N GLN A 195 31.93 27.31 13.67
CA GLN A 195 32.45 27.71 14.98
C GLN A 195 32.52 29.25 15.10
N GLY A 196 32.48 29.77 16.32
CA GLY A 196 32.55 31.21 16.63
C GLY A 196 31.34 31.72 17.43
N ASN A 197 31.22 33.04 17.59
CA ASN A 197 30.05 33.65 18.22
C ASN A 197 28.79 33.47 17.36
N PHE A 198 27.61 33.62 17.96
CA PHE A 198 26.34 33.38 17.26
C PHE A 198 26.18 34.24 15.99
N ARG A 199 26.58 35.52 16.05
CA ARG A 199 26.46 36.45 14.91
C ARG A 199 27.31 35.99 13.73
N GLU A 200 28.56 35.60 13.95
CA GLU A 200 29.45 35.09 12.92
C GLU A 200 28.93 33.79 12.30
N ARG A 201 28.48 32.86 13.14
CA ARG A 201 27.90 31.58 12.69
C ARG A 201 26.67 31.82 11.83
N PHE A 202 25.79 32.70 12.26
CA PHE A 202 24.56 33.06 11.55
C PHE A 202 24.86 33.74 10.20
N THR A 203 25.77 34.73 10.16
CA THR A 203 26.16 35.40 8.92
C THR A 203 26.80 34.43 7.92
N LYS A 204 27.71 33.56 8.37
CA LYS A 204 28.31 32.52 7.51
C LYS A 204 27.25 31.54 7.00
N THR A 205 26.33 31.12 7.88
CA THR A 205 25.23 30.21 7.54
C THR A 205 24.36 30.81 6.44
N ILE A 206 23.85 32.03 6.62
CA ILE A 206 23.02 32.69 5.60
C ILE A 206 23.76 32.80 4.27
N ARG A 207 25.04 33.20 4.29
CA ARG A 207 25.80 33.38 3.04
C ARG A 207 25.93 32.08 2.24
N ILE A 208 26.16 30.95 2.92
CA ILE A 208 26.27 29.64 2.28
C ILE A 208 24.90 29.07 1.92
N TRP A 209 23.89 29.35 2.74
CA TRP A 209 22.54 28.86 2.54
C TRP A 209 21.79 29.60 1.43
N LEU A 210 22.14 30.88 1.17
CA LEU A 210 21.42 31.75 0.23
C LEU A 210 21.17 31.14 -1.16
N PRO A 211 22.14 30.53 -1.86
CA PRO A 211 21.88 29.93 -3.17
C PRO A 211 20.83 28.83 -3.13
N TYR A 212 20.80 28.06 -2.04
CA TYR A 212 19.85 26.98 -1.83
C TYR A 212 18.48 27.48 -1.41
N LEU A 213 18.44 28.53 -0.58
CA LEU A 213 17.22 29.25 -0.22
C LEU A 213 16.56 29.85 -1.46
N LEU A 214 17.33 30.38 -2.42
CA LEU A 214 16.77 30.90 -3.67
C LEU A 214 16.06 29.82 -4.49
N ILE A 215 16.62 28.60 -4.57
CA ILE A 215 15.94 27.46 -5.23
C ILE A 215 14.67 27.08 -4.49
N TRP A 216 14.72 27.07 -3.16
CA TRP A 216 13.55 26.79 -2.33
C TRP A 216 12.44 27.84 -2.52
N ILE A 217 12.79 29.13 -2.55
CA ILE A 217 11.85 30.23 -2.83
C ILE A 217 11.26 30.08 -4.23
N LEU A 218 12.07 29.72 -5.23
CA LEU A 218 11.58 29.48 -6.58
C LEU A 218 10.58 28.31 -6.63
N ASN A 219 10.86 27.23 -5.91
CA ASN A 219 9.93 26.11 -5.77
C ASN A 219 8.63 26.53 -5.06
N ALA A 220 8.72 27.32 -3.99
CA ALA A 220 7.54 27.86 -3.30
C ALA A 220 6.70 28.77 -4.22
N ALA A 221 7.35 29.65 -4.98
CA ALA A 221 6.69 30.53 -5.95
C ALA A 221 6.02 29.72 -7.07
N TRP A 222 6.70 28.68 -7.56
CA TRP A 222 6.14 27.74 -8.52
C TRP A 222 4.90 27.02 -7.97
N LEU A 223 4.99 26.41 -6.78
CA LEU A 223 3.87 25.70 -6.15
C LEU A 223 2.68 26.64 -5.93
N PHE A 224 2.91 27.86 -5.44
CA PHE A 224 1.87 28.85 -5.27
C PHE A 224 1.19 29.21 -6.60
N TYR A 225 1.97 29.48 -7.64
CA TYR A 225 1.44 29.77 -8.97
C TYR A 225 0.62 28.58 -9.51
N TYR A 226 1.18 27.38 -9.40
CA TYR A 226 0.60 26.16 -9.96
C TYR A 226 -0.69 25.74 -9.23
N TYR A 227 -0.77 25.87 -7.90
CA TYR A 227 -1.99 25.58 -7.14
C TYR A 227 -3.09 26.63 -7.32
N LYS A 228 -2.73 27.90 -7.54
CA LYS A 228 -3.72 28.99 -7.64
C LYS A 228 -4.21 29.26 -9.07
N PHE A 229 -3.33 29.09 -10.04
CA PHE A 229 -3.58 29.47 -11.45
C PHE A 229 -3.31 28.33 -12.43
N GLY A 230 -2.68 27.25 -11.98
CA GLY A 230 -2.41 26.07 -12.80
C GLY A 230 -3.54 25.05 -12.75
N PRO A 231 -3.39 23.93 -13.48
CA PRO A 231 -4.39 22.88 -13.60
C PRO A 231 -4.44 21.95 -12.37
N TYR A 232 -4.09 22.43 -11.17
CA TYR A 232 -3.96 21.57 -10.00
C TYR A 232 -5.30 21.03 -9.51
N ASP A 233 -5.44 19.71 -9.45
CA ASP A 233 -6.70 19.03 -9.13
C ASP A 233 -6.48 17.82 -8.19
N SER A 234 -6.07 18.04 -6.94
CA SER A 234 -5.84 16.91 -6.01
C SER A 234 -6.40 17.14 -4.61
N TYR A 235 -5.87 18.12 -3.90
CA TYR A 235 -6.34 18.48 -2.58
C TYR A 235 -6.42 19.99 -2.49
N GLU A 236 -7.59 20.54 -2.17
CA GLU A 236 -7.63 21.92 -1.74
C GLU A 236 -6.80 22.05 -0.45
N VAL A 237 -5.94 23.07 -0.39
CA VAL A 237 -5.30 23.46 0.87
C VAL A 237 -6.41 23.99 1.76
N THR A 238 -7.07 23.08 2.47
CA THR A 238 -8.06 23.43 3.48
C THR A 238 -7.28 24.06 4.62
N ALA A 239 -7.30 25.39 4.68
CA ALA A 239 -6.97 26.08 5.92
C ALA A 239 -7.95 25.51 6.95
N ALA A 240 -7.45 24.67 7.85
CA ALA A 240 -8.27 24.04 8.88
C ALA A 240 -9.19 25.11 9.50
N GLN A 241 -10.45 24.75 9.75
CA GLN A 241 -11.38 25.62 10.47
C GLN A 241 -10.73 26.02 11.80
N SER A 242 -10.18 27.23 11.85
CA SER A 242 -9.51 27.88 12.99
C SER A 242 -8.72 26.93 13.92
N PRO A 243 -7.54 26.42 13.49
CA PRO A 243 -6.70 25.61 14.37
C PRO A 243 -6.26 26.45 15.56
N ASN A 244 -6.71 26.08 16.75
CA ASN A 244 -6.31 26.76 17.98
C ASN A 244 -4.90 26.31 18.41
N LEU A 245 -4.31 27.02 19.38
CA LEU A 245 -2.98 26.70 19.91
C LEU A 245 -2.89 25.25 20.44
N ILE A 246 -4.00 24.73 20.99
CA ILE A 246 -4.08 23.36 21.52
C ILE A 246 -3.90 22.34 20.40
N TYR A 247 -4.54 22.55 19.25
CA TYR A 247 -4.39 21.68 18.08
C TYR A 247 -2.92 21.60 17.64
N PHE A 248 -2.25 22.74 17.44
CA PHE A 248 -0.83 22.73 17.05
C PHE A 248 0.07 22.09 18.10
N LEU A 249 -0.21 22.31 19.39
CA LEU A 249 0.54 21.67 20.48
C LEU A 249 0.36 20.15 20.46
N THR A 250 -0.88 19.66 20.30
CA THR A 250 -1.15 18.21 20.24
C THR A 250 -0.49 17.56 19.03
N GLN A 251 -0.56 18.18 17.84
CA GLN A 251 0.11 17.67 16.64
C GLN A 251 1.64 17.67 16.79
N THR A 252 2.19 18.69 17.45
CA THR A 252 3.62 18.78 17.75
C THR A 252 4.07 17.66 18.68
N LEU A 253 3.34 17.46 19.79
CA LEU A 253 3.63 16.41 20.75
C LEU A 253 3.46 15.02 20.15
N ASP A 254 2.43 14.80 19.33
CA ASP A 254 2.18 13.55 18.63
C ASP A 254 3.31 13.23 17.64
N ALA A 255 3.74 14.21 16.84
CA ALA A 255 4.85 14.05 15.91
C ALA A 255 6.16 13.72 16.62
N LEU A 256 6.46 14.43 17.73
CA LEU A 256 7.65 14.16 18.53
C LEU A 256 7.57 12.79 19.20
N TRP A 257 6.45 12.44 19.84
CA TRP A 257 6.28 11.13 20.47
C TRP A 257 6.47 9.99 19.47
N LYS A 258 5.78 10.06 18.33
CA LYS A 258 5.84 9.04 17.29
C LYS A 258 7.23 8.93 16.70
N ALA A 259 7.76 10.03 16.17
CA ALA A 259 9.02 10.02 15.43
C ALA A 259 10.25 9.84 16.32
N ALA A 260 10.24 10.36 17.55
CA ALA A 260 11.39 10.32 18.43
C ALA A 260 11.49 9.02 19.25
N PHE A 261 10.35 8.42 19.60
CA PHE A 261 10.30 7.28 20.53
C PHE A 261 9.54 6.08 19.97
N TYR A 262 8.24 6.23 19.66
CA TYR A 262 7.36 5.09 19.42
C TYR A 262 7.81 4.19 18.28
N ILE A 263 8.19 4.77 17.13
CA ILE A 263 8.59 3.99 15.94
C ILE A 263 9.76 3.03 16.23
N TRP A 264 10.65 3.39 17.15
CA TRP A 264 11.83 2.59 17.48
C TRP A 264 11.51 1.34 18.32
N ALA A 265 10.34 1.32 18.97
CA ALA A 265 9.82 0.19 19.73
C ALA A 265 8.57 -0.44 19.09
N GLN A 266 8.05 0.14 18.01
CA GLN A 266 6.78 -0.21 17.38
C GLN A 266 6.66 -1.69 17.05
N VAL A 267 7.73 -2.32 16.53
CA VAL A 267 7.72 -3.74 16.17
C VAL A 267 7.41 -4.63 17.37
N LEU A 268 7.86 -4.25 18.56
CA LEU A 268 7.57 -5.00 19.79
C LEU A 268 6.08 -4.86 20.12
N VAL A 269 5.53 -3.64 20.05
CA VAL A 269 4.11 -3.36 20.28
C VAL A 269 3.21 -4.15 19.31
N LEU A 270 3.62 -4.27 18.05
CA LEU A 270 2.85 -5.00 17.02
C LEU A 270 2.93 -6.52 17.18
N THR A 271 4.06 -7.05 17.66
CA THR A 271 4.28 -8.51 17.78
C THR A 271 3.82 -9.09 19.12
N PHE A 272 3.84 -8.31 20.22
CA PHE A 272 3.45 -8.78 21.55
C PHE A 272 2.00 -9.32 21.64
N PRO A 273 0.98 -8.71 20.99
CA PRO A 273 -0.37 -9.27 21.01
C PRO A 273 -0.51 -10.60 20.25
N THR A 274 0.46 -10.96 19.41
CA THR A 274 0.39 -12.10 18.48
C THR A 274 1.62 -13.01 18.59
N LEU A 275 2.19 -13.19 19.79
CA LEU A 275 3.42 -13.96 20.00
C LEU A 275 3.36 -15.42 19.53
N THR A 276 2.16 -16.01 19.48
CA THR A 276 1.96 -17.38 18.97
C THR A 276 1.94 -17.45 17.45
N ALA A 277 1.76 -16.32 16.77
CA ALA A 277 1.75 -16.28 15.31
C ALA A 277 3.17 -16.52 14.76
N PRO A 278 3.35 -17.41 13.77
CA PRO A 278 4.65 -17.68 13.16
C PRO A 278 5.33 -16.41 12.63
N ALA A 279 4.56 -15.47 12.08
CA ALA A 279 5.09 -14.20 11.59
C ALA A 279 5.76 -13.38 12.71
N SER A 280 5.13 -13.29 13.89
CA SER A 280 5.68 -12.55 15.04
C SER A 280 6.93 -13.23 15.59
N LEU A 281 6.95 -14.57 15.66
CA LEU A 281 8.13 -15.33 16.06
C LEU A 281 9.29 -15.16 15.08
N LEU A 282 9.03 -15.19 13.77
CA LEU A 282 10.05 -14.96 12.74
C LEU A 282 10.60 -13.54 12.82
N THR A 283 9.73 -12.53 13.02
CA THR A 283 10.15 -11.14 13.23
C THR A 283 11.06 -10.99 14.44
N LEU A 284 10.63 -11.49 15.61
CA LEU A 284 11.42 -11.41 16.85
C LEU A 284 12.72 -12.22 16.77
N GLY A 285 12.68 -13.39 16.12
CA GLY A 285 13.86 -14.20 15.82
C GLY A 285 14.84 -13.43 14.94
N LEU A 286 14.36 -12.74 13.90
CA LEU A 286 15.19 -11.92 13.02
C LEU A 286 15.79 -10.72 13.76
N VAL A 287 15.03 -10.07 14.66
CA VAL A 287 15.54 -9.02 15.55
C VAL A 287 16.68 -9.56 16.41
N ALA A 288 16.48 -10.70 17.08
CA ALA A 288 17.48 -11.30 17.95
C ALA A 288 18.75 -11.68 17.17
N LEU A 289 18.61 -12.37 16.03
CA LEU A 289 19.73 -12.75 15.17
C LEU A 289 20.49 -11.52 14.66
N SER A 290 19.76 -10.51 14.15
CA SER A 290 20.36 -9.27 13.67
C SER A 290 21.14 -8.56 14.78
N PHE A 291 20.61 -8.51 15.99
CA PHE A 291 21.30 -7.94 17.14
C PHE A 291 22.60 -8.69 17.48
N VAL A 292 22.54 -10.04 17.56
CA VAL A 292 23.70 -10.89 17.85
C VAL A 292 24.80 -10.75 16.80
N PHE A 293 24.45 -10.65 15.52
CA PHE A 293 25.43 -10.51 14.44
C PHE A 293 25.96 -9.07 14.27
N LEU A 294 25.10 -8.06 14.36
CA LEU A 294 25.49 -6.66 14.12
C LEU A 294 26.36 -6.10 15.25
N THR A 295 26.04 -6.40 16.51
CA THR A 295 26.74 -5.86 17.67
C THR A 295 28.27 -6.06 17.61
N PRO A 296 28.80 -7.28 17.44
CA PRO A 296 30.25 -7.49 17.37
C PRO A 296 30.89 -6.86 16.13
N ILE A 297 30.19 -6.80 15.00
CA ILE A 297 30.67 -6.16 13.78
C ILE A 297 30.83 -4.66 14.00
N LEU A 298 29.80 -4.00 14.56
CA LEU A 298 29.81 -2.58 14.83
C LEU A 298 30.84 -2.22 15.90
N LEU A 299 30.93 -2.98 17.00
CA LEU A 299 31.94 -2.80 18.04
C LEU A 299 33.38 -2.85 17.51
N ARG A 300 33.67 -3.79 16.59
CA ARG A 300 35.00 -3.91 15.96
C ARG A 300 35.28 -2.82 14.94
N SER A 301 34.24 -2.28 14.30
CA SER A 301 34.37 -1.24 13.27
C SER A 301 34.41 0.18 13.82
N ALA A 302 33.99 0.36 15.08
CA ALA A 302 33.90 1.65 15.72
C ALA A 302 35.29 2.22 16.01
N GLN A 303 35.43 3.51 15.73
CA GLN A 303 36.61 4.29 16.06
C GLN A 303 36.36 5.04 17.36
N THR A 304 37.39 5.17 18.20
CA THR A 304 37.26 5.95 19.44
C THR A 304 36.95 7.41 19.10
N GLU A 305 35.82 7.90 19.60
CA GLU A 305 35.34 9.26 19.35
C GLU A 305 35.06 9.95 20.68
N ALA A 306 35.51 11.20 20.82
CA ALA A 306 35.32 11.97 22.05
C ALA A 306 33.85 12.37 22.20
N THR A 307 33.18 11.97 23.27
CA THR A 307 31.81 12.44 23.55
C THR A 307 31.81 13.92 23.93
N ASP A 308 30.98 14.71 23.26
CA ASP A 308 30.79 16.14 23.55
C ASP A 308 29.31 16.40 23.83
N LYS A 309 29.02 16.89 25.03
CA LYS A 309 27.65 17.22 25.46
C LYS A 309 27.04 18.32 24.59
N THR A 310 27.83 19.29 24.16
CA THR A 310 27.34 20.43 23.36
C THR A 310 26.91 19.95 21.98
N PHE A 311 27.70 19.07 21.38
CA PHE A 311 27.37 18.40 20.14
C PHE A 311 26.12 17.52 20.27
N ALA A 312 26.01 16.72 21.33
CA ALA A 312 24.84 15.86 21.58
C ALA A 312 23.53 16.68 21.74
N VAL A 313 23.57 17.77 22.51
CA VAL A 313 22.43 18.70 22.63
C VAL A 313 22.10 19.35 21.29
N SER A 314 23.11 19.74 20.51
CA SER A 314 22.91 20.32 19.18
C SER A 314 22.20 19.33 18.23
N LEU A 315 22.54 18.04 18.29
CA LEU A 315 21.85 16.99 17.53
C LEU A 315 20.40 16.80 17.98
N ILE A 316 20.12 16.82 19.28
CA ILE A 316 18.74 16.73 19.81
C ILE A 316 17.91 17.91 19.31
N VAL A 317 18.42 19.13 19.46
CA VAL A 317 17.71 20.35 19.03
C VAL A 317 17.48 20.34 17.53
N ALA A 318 18.51 20.02 16.73
CA ALA A 318 18.36 19.90 15.29
C ALA A 318 17.38 18.80 14.90
N GLY A 319 17.37 17.67 15.61
CA GLY A 319 16.43 16.57 15.41
C GLY A 319 14.98 16.98 15.68
N VAL A 320 14.72 17.68 16.78
CA VAL A 320 13.38 18.24 17.09
C VAL A 320 12.92 19.19 15.99
N PHE A 321 13.73 20.17 15.62
CA PHE A 321 13.38 21.10 14.54
C PHE A 321 13.14 20.37 13.22
N ALA A 322 13.98 19.39 12.89
CA ALA A 322 13.84 18.59 11.67
C ALA A 322 12.57 17.72 11.65
N ILE A 323 12.16 17.14 12.77
CA ILE A 323 10.88 16.40 12.87
C ILE A 323 9.72 17.33 12.57
N LEU A 324 9.68 18.52 13.18
CA LEU A 324 8.59 19.48 13.02
C LEU A 324 8.54 20.05 11.60
N LEU A 325 9.70 20.39 11.04
CA LEU A 325 9.81 20.85 9.66
C LEU A 325 9.44 19.76 8.65
N GLY A 326 9.84 18.51 8.88
CA GLY A 326 9.44 17.38 8.04
C GLY A 326 7.93 17.13 8.06
N ARG A 327 7.28 17.33 9.22
CA ARG A 327 5.83 17.20 9.38
C ARG A 327 5.04 18.35 8.70
N LEU A 328 5.66 19.52 8.54
CA LEU A 328 5.00 20.75 8.11
C LEU A 328 4.13 20.61 6.84
N PRO A 329 4.59 20.01 5.72
CA PRO A 329 3.78 19.92 4.51
C PRO A 329 2.50 19.10 4.73
N SER A 330 2.62 17.93 5.34
CA SER A 330 1.46 17.06 5.61
C SER A 330 0.50 17.65 6.65
N LEU A 331 1.01 18.40 7.64
CA LEU A 331 0.17 19.13 8.59
C LEU A 331 -0.59 20.29 7.91
N ALA A 332 0.06 21.01 7.00
CA ALA A 332 -0.56 22.11 6.24
C ALA A 332 -1.66 21.62 5.29
N ALA A 333 -1.56 20.38 4.80
CA ALA A 333 -2.58 19.72 4.00
C ALA A 333 -3.70 19.07 4.83
N GLY A 334 -3.71 19.24 6.16
CA GLY A 334 -4.72 18.64 7.04
C GLY A 334 -4.63 17.12 7.18
N LEU A 335 -3.53 16.49 6.75
CA LEU A 335 -3.40 15.04 6.71
C LEU A 335 -2.87 14.49 8.04
N PRO A 336 -3.43 13.39 8.57
CA PRO A 336 -3.03 12.84 9.86
C PRO A 336 -1.64 12.18 9.81
N LEU A 337 -1.00 12.02 10.97
CA LEU A 337 0.27 11.29 11.13
C LEU A 337 0.01 9.90 11.72
N THR A 338 -0.60 9.01 10.95
CA THR A 338 -0.90 7.64 11.39
C THR A 338 0.16 6.68 10.87
N LEU A 339 0.63 5.78 11.74
CA LEU A 339 1.59 4.73 11.42
C LEU A 339 0.85 3.48 10.90
N GLN A 340 1.50 2.64 10.08
CA GLN A 340 0.91 1.42 9.49
C GLN A 340 -0.32 1.72 8.64
N SER A 341 -0.30 2.84 7.93
CA SER A 341 -1.35 3.23 7.00
C SER A 341 -0.75 3.97 5.81
N SER A 342 -1.59 4.31 4.83
CA SER A 342 -1.19 5.09 3.65
C SER A 342 -0.59 6.46 3.99
N TYR A 343 -0.78 6.99 5.21
CA TYR A 343 -0.23 8.27 5.64
C TYR A 343 1.20 8.20 6.19
N ASP A 344 1.73 7.02 6.51
CA ASP A 344 3.10 6.92 7.04
C ASP A 344 4.20 7.19 5.99
N ARG A 345 3.84 7.32 4.71
CA ARG A 345 4.73 7.89 3.66
C ARG A 345 5.33 9.23 4.05
N PHE A 346 4.60 10.07 4.78
CA PHE A 346 5.11 11.37 5.22
C PHE A 346 6.24 11.26 6.25
N MET A 347 6.45 10.09 6.86
CA MET A 347 7.58 9.87 7.75
C MET A 347 8.92 9.92 7.01
N ILE A 348 8.93 9.83 5.67
CA ILE A 348 10.16 9.98 4.88
C ILE A 348 10.83 11.35 5.09
N SER A 349 10.06 12.43 5.21
CA SER A 349 10.61 13.76 5.42
C SER A 349 11.04 14.01 6.88
N ILE A 350 10.49 13.23 7.81
CA ILE A 350 10.77 13.26 9.25
C ILE A 350 12.01 12.41 9.60
N MET A 351 12.32 11.42 8.76
CA MET A 351 13.38 10.42 8.93
C MET A 351 14.74 11.00 9.37
N LEU A 352 15.19 12.08 8.71
CA LEU A 352 16.47 12.74 9.03
C LEU A 352 16.46 13.30 10.46
N GLY A 353 15.36 13.95 10.86
CA GLY A 353 15.21 14.53 12.18
C GLY A 353 15.14 13.51 13.30
N SER A 354 14.37 12.44 13.10
CA SER A 354 14.30 11.33 14.05
C SER A 354 15.66 10.67 14.27
N THR A 355 16.41 10.44 13.18
CA THR A 355 17.76 9.88 13.25
C THR A 355 18.68 10.77 14.08
N MET A 356 18.72 12.08 13.80
CA MET A 356 19.55 13.03 14.56
C MET A 356 19.16 13.11 16.04
N PHE A 357 17.86 13.11 16.34
CA PHE A 357 17.35 13.12 17.70
C PHE A 357 17.85 11.93 18.51
N VAL A 358 17.69 10.71 17.98
CA VAL A 358 18.10 9.47 18.66
C VAL A 358 19.61 9.41 18.86
N LEU A 359 20.40 9.83 17.87
CA LEU A 359 21.85 9.91 18.01
C LEU A 359 22.24 10.83 19.16
N GLY A 360 21.70 12.06 19.17
CA GLY A 360 21.99 13.04 20.22
C GLY A 360 21.52 12.58 21.60
N LEU A 361 20.35 11.93 21.69
CA LEU A 361 19.83 11.40 22.95
C LEU A 361 20.74 10.31 23.54
N VAL A 362 21.15 9.34 22.72
CA VAL A 362 22.05 8.26 23.16
C VAL A 362 23.43 8.82 23.53
N GLU A 363 23.99 9.76 22.76
CA GLU A 363 25.27 10.38 23.09
C GLU A 363 25.23 11.20 24.39
N LEU A 364 24.11 11.88 24.66
CA LEU A 364 23.93 12.69 25.87
C LEU A 364 23.81 11.83 27.12
N LEU A 365 23.02 10.75 27.06
CA LEU A 365 22.69 9.91 28.21
C LEU A 365 23.78 8.86 28.50
N ILE A 366 24.45 8.33 27.48
CA ILE A 366 25.34 7.19 27.60
C ILE A 366 26.78 7.62 27.32
N LYS A 367 27.63 7.67 28.34
CA LYS A 367 29.03 8.08 28.19
C LYS A 367 29.93 6.99 27.59
N ASN A 368 29.61 5.72 27.84
CA ASN A 368 30.42 4.60 27.39
C ASN A 368 30.11 4.28 25.91
N GLN A 369 31.11 4.47 25.04
CA GLN A 369 30.97 4.24 23.61
C GLN A 369 30.59 2.80 23.25
N ARG A 370 31.06 1.79 23.99
CA ARG A 370 30.65 0.40 23.74
C ARG A 370 29.16 0.21 24.00
N THR A 371 28.66 0.78 25.09
CA THR A 371 27.23 0.73 25.44
C THR A 371 26.39 1.49 24.42
N GLN A 372 26.85 2.65 23.93
CA GLN A 372 26.18 3.37 22.83
C GLN A 372 26.02 2.46 21.60
N ILE A 373 27.09 1.79 21.17
CA ILE A 373 27.07 0.89 20.00
C ILE A 373 26.10 -0.27 20.23
N VAL A 374 26.05 -0.85 21.43
CA VAL A 374 25.07 -1.91 21.76
C VAL A 374 23.64 -1.38 21.63
N ILE A 375 23.34 -0.19 22.17
CA ILE A 375 22.01 0.43 22.06
C ILE A 375 21.65 0.69 20.59
N PHE A 376 22.57 1.27 19.82
CA PHE A 376 22.34 1.50 18.38
C PHE A 376 22.17 0.19 17.61
N SER A 377 22.91 -0.87 17.96
CA SER A 377 22.74 -2.20 17.36
C SER A 377 21.35 -2.76 17.65
N ALA A 378 20.81 -2.56 18.86
CA ALA A 378 19.45 -2.96 19.20
C ALA A 378 18.40 -2.17 18.40
N LEU A 379 18.56 -0.85 18.28
CA LEU A 379 17.66 0.00 17.49
C LEU A 379 17.66 -0.37 15.99
N ILE A 380 18.84 -0.64 15.43
CA ILE A 380 18.98 -1.11 14.04
C ILE A 380 18.32 -2.49 13.89
N ALA A 381 18.53 -3.41 14.84
CA ALA A 381 17.90 -4.73 14.80
C ALA A 381 16.37 -4.66 14.89
N LEU A 382 15.83 -3.77 15.73
CA LEU A 382 14.39 -3.49 15.80
C LEU A 382 13.86 -2.89 14.49
N GLY A 383 14.61 -1.99 13.86
CA GLY A 383 14.29 -1.45 12.54
C GLY A 383 14.25 -2.53 11.46
N ILE A 384 15.22 -3.44 11.43
CA ILE A 384 15.21 -4.61 10.53
C ILE A 384 13.94 -5.45 10.76
N GLY A 385 13.61 -5.72 12.03
CA GLY A 385 12.40 -6.43 12.40
C GLY A 385 11.12 -5.72 11.93
N GLN A 386 11.02 -4.40 12.10
CA GLN A 386 9.88 -3.63 11.64
C GLN A 386 9.70 -3.74 10.13
N GLN A 387 10.78 -3.66 9.37
CA GLN A 387 10.71 -3.76 7.91
C GLN A 387 10.32 -5.18 7.47
N PHE A 388 10.86 -6.22 8.09
CA PHE A 388 10.41 -7.58 7.81
C PHE A 388 8.93 -7.81 8.19
N PHE A 389 8.46 -7.23 9.30
CA PHE A 389 7.06 -7.29 9.70
C PHE A 389 6.16 -6.65 8.63
N ASN A 390 6.53 -5.45 8.16
CA ASN A 390 5.82 -4.76 7.08
C ASN A 390 5.83 -5.60 5.79
N ALA A 391 6.97 -6.20 5.42
CA ALA A 391 7.09 -7.06 4.25
C ALA A 391 6.06 -8.20 4.26
N ASN A 392 5.81 -8.79 5.43
CA ASN A 392 4.83 -9.87 5.57
C ASN A 392 3.38 -9.39 5.47
N ILE A 393 3.09 -8.12 5.82
CA ILE A 393 1.77 -7.51 5.57
C ILE A 393 1.53 -7.46 4.07
N PHE A 394 2.47 -6.88 3.31
CA PHE A 394 2.38 -6.77 1.85
C PHE A 394 2.33 -8.15 1.17
N ARG A 395 3.10 -9.14 1.64
CA ARG A 395 3.01 -10.53 1.16
C ARG A 395 1.59 -11.11 1.30
N ARG A 396 0.96 -10.92 2.47
CA ARG A 396 -0.40 -11.42 2.73
C ARG A 396 -1.42 -10.72 1.85
N ASP A 397 -1.28 -9.41 1.70
CA ASP A 397 -2.14 -8.60 0.83
C ASP A 397 -2.02 -9.07 -0.62
N TRP A 398 -0.80 -9.26 -1.14
CA TRP A 398 -0.57 -9.79 -2.49
C TRP A 398 -1.24 -11.16 -2.70
N GLN A 399 -1.12 -12.07 -1.73
CA GLN A 399 -1.81 -13.37 -1.79
C GLN A 399 -3.33 -13.19 -1.81
N GLN A 400 -3.87 -12.29 -1.00
CA GLN A 400 -5.31 -12.02 -0.93
C GLN A 400 -5.83 -11.41 -2.23
N GLN A 401 -5.10 -10.47 -2.84
CA GLN A 401 -5.40 -9.94 -4.17
C GLN A 401 -5.49 -11.06 -5.20
N GLY A 402 -4.51 -11.98 -5.22
CA GLY A 402 -4.54 -13.13 -6.11
C GLY A 402 -5.78 -14.00 -5.94
N ASN A 403 -6.16 -14.30 -4.71
CA ASN A 403 -7.38 -15.06 -4.41
C ASN A 403 -8.64 -14.33 -4.92
N ILE A 404 -8.72 -13.01 -4.74
CA ILE A 404 -9.83 -12.18 -5.23
C ILE A 404 -9.93 -12.28 -6.76
N TYR A 405 -8.84 -12.01 -7.47
CA TYR A 405 -8.86 -12.00 -8.94
C TYR A 405 -9.17 -13.38 -9.52
N TRP A 406 -8.71 -14.46 -8.89
CA TRP A 406 -9.06 -15.81 -9.32
C TRP A 406 -10.53 -16.15 -9.07
N GLN A 407 -11.10 -15.76 -7.93
CA GLN A 407 -12.55 -15.92 -7.71
C GLN A 407 -13.38 -15.11 -8.70
N MET A 408 -12.94 -13.88 -9.05
CA MET A 408 -13.55 -13.10 -10.12
C MET A 408 -13.45 -13.84 -11.46
N ALA A 409 -12.28 -14.34 -11.85
CA ALA A 409 -12.09 -15.07 -13.10
C ALA A 409 -12.91 -16.36 -13.17
N TRP A 410 -13.08 -17.09 -12.06
CA TRP A 410 -13.88 -18.30 -12.03
C TRP A 410 -15.37 -18.02 -12.15
N ARG A 411 -15.88 -17.03 -11.41
CA ARG A 411 -17.29 -16.64 -11.37
C ARG A 411 -17.72 -15.82 -12.59
N MET A 412 -16.83 -15.01 -13.13
CA MET A 412 -17.04 -14.14 -14.29
C MET A 412 -15.93 -14.39 -15.31
N PRO A 413 -15.98 -15.45 -16.14
CA PRO A 413 -14.88 -15.80 -17.03
C PRO A 413 -14.55 -14.73 -18.07
N ALA A 414 -15.53 -13.97 -18.52
CA ALA A 414 -15.34 -12.76 -19.30
C ALA A 414 -16.55 -11.82 -19.10
N LEU A 415 -16.38 -10.55 -19.47
CA LEU A 415 -17.39 -9.50 -19.27
C LEU A 415 -17.61 -8.71 -20.57
N GLU A 416 -18.86 -8.37 -20.85
CA GLU A 416 -19.22 -7.44 -21.93
C GLU A 416 -18.60 -6.05 -21.70
N PRO A 417 -18.11 -5.34 -22.74
CA PRO A 417 -17.56 -3.99 -22.58
C PRO A 417 -18.56 -2.99 -21.99
N ASN A 418 -18.04 -1.97 -21.30
CA ASN A 418 -18.79 -0.95 -20.56
C ASN A 418 -19.49 -1.48 -19.29
N THR A 419 -19.02 -2.60 -18.73
CA THR A 419 -19.58 -3.15 -17.49
C THR A 419 -19.11 -2.38 -16.26
N VAL A 420 -20.05 -2.06 -15.37
CA VAL A 420 -19.77 -1.48 -14.06
C VAL A 420 -19.80 -2.59 -13.02
N LEU A 421 -18.70 -2.85 -12.35
CA LEU A 421 -18.68 -3.76 -11.22
C LEU A 421 -19.04 -2.97 -9.96
N LEU A 422 -20.13 -3.35 -9.30
CA LEU A 422 -20.62 -2.68 -8.09
C LEU A 422 -20.50 -3.61 -6.89
N THR A 423 -19.94 -3.08 -5.80
CA THR A 423 -19.94 -3.75 -4.49
C THR A 423 -19.94 -2.69 -3.40
N HIS A 424 -20.22 -3.07 -2.16
CA HIS A 424 -20.17 -2.11 -1.05
C HIS A 424 -18.75 -1.69 -0.74
N GLU A 425 -17.90 -2.67 -0.48
CA GLU A 425 -16.48 -2.57 -0.23
C GLU A 425 -15.83 -3.94 -0.47
N MET A 426 -14.53 -3.96 -0.80
CA MET A 426 -13.77 -5.21 -0.85
C MET A 426 -13.13 -5.48 0.52
N PRO A 427 -12.97 -6.75 0.94
CA PRO A 427 -12.40 -7.08 2.23
C PRO A 427 -10.86 -6.96 2.28
N ILE A 428 -10.29 -5.90 1.71
CA ILE A 428 -8.86 -5.65 1.63
C ILE A 428 -8.53 -4.25 2.17
N ASP A 429 -7.45 -4.13 2.94
CA ASP A 429 -7.15 -2.90 3.68
C ASP A 429 -6.51 -1.82 2.79
N TYR A 430 -5.87 -2.22 1.70
CA TYR A 430 -4.94 -1.38 0.96
C TYR A 430 -5.51 -0.91 -0.39
N GLU A 431 -6.18 -1.77 -1.13
CA GLU A 431 -6.69 -1.40 -2.45
C GLU A 431 -7.99 -0.60 -2.38
N THR A 432 -8.11 0.43 -3.22
CA THR A 432 -9.36 1.17 -3.42
C THR A 432 -10.12 0.66 -4.64
N ASP A 433 -11.40 1.02 -4.76
CA ASP A 433 -12.22 0.71 -5.93
C ASP A 433 -11.55 1.04 -7.27
N LEU A 434 -10.96 2.24 -7.35
CA LEU A 434 -10.23 2.67 -8.54
C LEU A 434 -8.89 1.96 -8.71
N SER A 435 -8.20 1.59 -7.64
CA SER A 435 -6.95 0.82 -7.73
C SER A 435 -7.19 -0.55 -8.37
N PHE A 436 -8.31 -1.20 -8.06
CA PHE A 436 -8.75 -2.46 -8.66
C PHE A 436 -9.17 -2.34 -10.13
N THR A 437 -9.59 -1.15 -10.58
CA THR A 437 -10.02 -0.95 -11.97
C THR A 437 -8.92 -1.29 -12.98
N ALA A 438 -7.66 -0.95 -12.69
CA ALA A 438 -6.53 -1.29 -13.55
C ALA A 438 -6.29 -2.81 -13.73
N PRO A 439 -6.11 -3.63 -12.67
CA PRO A 439 -5.91 -5.07 -12.80
C PRO A 439 -7.13 -5.78 -13.39
N ILE A 440 -8.35 -5.32 -13.09
CA ILE A 440 -9.58 -5.82 -13.73
C ILE A 440 -9.50 -5.61 -15.25
N ASN A 441 -9.20 -4.39 -15.72
CA ASN A 441 -9.04 -4.15 -17.16
C ASN A 441 -7.87 -4.95 -17.74
N TRP A 442 -6.80 -5.19 -16.99
CA TRP A 442 -5.68 -6.00 -17.47
C TRP A 442 -6.09 -7.46 -17.69
N MET A 443 -6.82 -8.08 -16.76
CA MET A 443 -7.23 -9.49 -16.89
C MET A 443 -8.38 -9.70 -17.89
N TYR A 444 -9.32 -8.75 -18.00
CA TYR A 444 -10.49 -8.87 -18.87
C TYR A 444 -10.30 -8.27 -20.28
N ALA A 445 -9.37 -7.31 -20.44
CA ALA A 445 -9.04 -6.71 -21.73
C ALA A 445 -7.52 -6.72 -21.99
N PRO A 446 -6.90 -7.91 -22.09
CA PRO A 446 -5.44 -8.04 -22.27
C PRO A 446 -4.94 -7.49 -23.61
N ASP A 447 -5.85 -7.26 -24.56
CA ASP A 447 -5.63 -6.71 -25.89
C ASP A 447 -6.01 -5.23 -26.01
N TYR A 448 -6.25 -4.55 -24.87
CA TYR A 448 -6.65 -3.15 -24.86
C TYR A 448 -5.68 -2.26 -25.64
N THR A 449 -6.25 -1.39 -26.48
CA THR A 449 -5.54 -0.33 -27.20
C THR A 449 -6.22 0.99 -26.89
N ARG A 450 -5.42 2.07 -26.81
CA ARG A 450 -5.82 3.42 -26.33
C ARG A 450 -7.22 3.84 -26.82
N SER A 451 -8.23 3.64 -25.96
CA SER A 451 -9.66 3.89 -26.17
C SER A 451 -10.31 4.23 -24.81
N ASP A 452 -11.63 4.19 -24.70
CA ASP A 452 -12.28 4.26 -23.39
C ASP A 452 -12.08 2.94 -22.63
N LEU A 453 -11.95 3.02 -21.31
CA LEU A 453 -11.85 1.85 -20.44
C LEU A 453 -13.11 0.99 -20.58
N ARG A 454 -12.93 -0.33 -20.59
CA ARG A 454 -14.04 -1.28 -20.77
C ARG A 454 -14.75 -1.59 -19.47
N TYR A 455 -14.06 -1.47 -18.33
CA TYR A 455 -14.58 -1.87 -17.02
C TYR A 455 -14.21 -0.84 -15.95
N ILE A 456 -15.08 -0.68 -14.96
CA ILE A 456 -14.77 0.08 -13.74
C ILE A 456 -15.29 -0.68 -12.52
N LEU A 457 -14.56 -0.61 -11.41
CA LEU A 457 -15.06 -1.06 -10.10
C LEU A 457 -15.39 0.18 -9.27
N LEU A 458 -16.60 0.21 -8.69
CA LEU A 458 -17.03 1.29 -7.80
C LEU A 458 -17.52 0.71 -6.47
N TYR A 459 -17.09 1.35 -5.38
CA TYR A 459 -17.64 1.06 -4.05
C TYR A 459 -18.83 1.94 -3.76
N THR A 460 -19.97 1.35 -3.41
CA THR A 460 -21.15 2.13 -3.04
C THR A 460 -20.89 2.95 -1.78
N GLU A 461 -20.09 2.43 -0.83
CA GLU A 461 -19.67 3.15 0.38
C GLU A 461 -18.97 4.50 0.07
N LYS A 462 -18.20 4.56 -1.02
CA LYS A 462 -17.36 5.73 -1.36
C LYS A 462 -17.94 6.62 -2.44
N ARG A 463 -18.77 6.08 -3.34
CA ARG A 463 -19.17 6.75 -4.57
C ARG A 463 -20.63 7.17 -4.60
N LEU A 464 -21.49 6.50 -3.84
CA LEU A 464 -22.92 6.80 -3.83
C LEU A 464 -23.18 8.23 -3.35
N GLY A 465 -24.03 8.97 -4.06
CA GLY A 465 -24.28 10.40 -3.84
C GLY A 465 -23.19 11.33 -4.37
N GLY A 466 -22.13 10.77 -4.97
CA GLY A 466 -21.05 11.50 -5.61
C GLY A 466 -21.32 11.78 -7.10
N SER A 467 -20.37 12.43 -7.77
CA SER A 467 -20.47 12.75 -9.20
C SER A 467 -20.41 11.53 -10.12
N THR A 468 -19.78 10.44 -9.69
CA THR A 468 -19.62 9.20 -10.49
C THR A 468 -20.79 8.25 -10.33
N LEU A 469 -21.37 8.14 -9.12
CA LEU A 469 -22.54 7.31 -8.82
C LEU A 469 -23.56 8.14 -8.02
N PRO A 470 -24.36 8.99 -8.69
CA PRO A 470 -25.27 9.90 -7.99
C PRO A 470 -26.38 9.19 -7.21
N SER A 471 -26.96 8.12 -7.76
CA SER A 471 -28.05 7.34 -7.18
C SER A 471 -28.00 5.88 -7.67
N LEU A 472 -28.81 5.02 -7.06
CA LEU A 472 -28.99 3.61 -7.45
C LEU A 472 -30.25 3.42 -8.33
N GLU A 473 -30.62 4.43 -9.11
CA GLU A 473 -31.72 4.31 -10.07
C GLU A 473 -31.22 3.70 -11.39
N GLU A 474 -32.10 3.04 -12.14
CA GLU A 474 -31.76 2.52 -13.47
C GLU A 474 -31.40 3.65 -14.46
N ASN A 475 -30.53 3.33 -15.42
CA ASN A 475 -30.13 4.22 -16.52
C ASN A 475 -29.48 5.55 -16.09
N VAL A 476 -28.94 5.65 -14.88
CA VAL A 476 -28.14 6.79 -14.43
C VAL A 476 -26.78 6.74 -15.11
N GLY A 477 -26.38 7.85 -15.74
CA GLY A 477 -25.11 7.94 -16.46
C GLY A 477 -23.89 7.87 -15.52
N ILE A 478 -22.93 7.02 -15.86
CA ILE A 478 -21.66 6.85 -15.14
C ILE A 478 -20.54 7.34 -16.06
N SER A 479 -19.76 8.31 -15.57
CA SER A 479 -18.60 8.85 -16.26
C SER A 479 -17.46 9.04 -15.28
N TYR A 480 -16.28 8.52 -15.61
CA TYR A 480 -15.10 8.66 -14.76
C TYR A 480 -13.82 8.93 -15.57
N PRO A 481 -13.12 10.06 -15.33
CA PRO A 481 -11.81 10.32 -15.92
C PRO A 481 -10.73 9.53 -15.18
N TYR A 482 -10.39 8.35 -15.71
CA TYR A 482 -9.32 7.52 -15.15
C TYR A 482 -7.95 7.97 -15.66
N ARG A 483 -7.45 9.05 -15.03
CA ARG A 483 -6.22 9.76 -15.41
C ARG A 483 -6.30 10.33 -16.83
N THR A 484 -5.85 9.60 -17.83
CA THR A 484 -5.79 10.09 -19.23
C THR A 484 -6.67 9.31 -20.19
N VAL A 485 -7.45 8.36 -19.67
CA VAL A 485 -8.49 7.63 -20.38
C VAL A 485 -9.81 7.81 -19.62
N ASN A 486 -10.94 7.66 -20.31
CA ASN A 486 -12.25 7.81 -19.71
C ASN A 486 -12.97 6.47 -19.61
N PHE A 487 -13.89 6.37 -18.68
CA PHE A 487 -14.89 5.31 -18.63
C PHE A 487 -16.28 5.93 -18.79
N HIS A 488 -17.14 5.30 -19.58
CA HIS A 488 -18.52 5.73 -19.82
C HIS A 488 -19.46 4.52 -19.79
N SER A 489 -20.54 4.61 -18.99
CA SER A 489 -21.59 3.59 -18.93
C SER A 489 -22.88 4.14 -18.28
N THR A 490 -23.79 3.25 -17.89
CA THR A 490 -24.96 3.54 -17.07
C THR A 490 -25.08 2.52 -15.94
N THR A 491 -25.85 2.84 -14.90
CA THR A 491 -26.18 1.89 -13.81
C THR A 491 -26.86 0.62 -14.30
N SER A 492 -27.56 0.64 -15.44
CA SER A 492 -28.17 -0.54 -16.06
C SER A 492 -27.16 -1.54 -16.64
N ASN A 493 -25.88 -1.18 -16.73
CA ASN A 493 -24.80 -2.08 -17.14
C ASN A 493 -24.01 -2.61 -15.93
N ALA A 494 -24.61 -2.60 -14.74
CA ALA A 494 -23.94 -3.04 -13.53
C ALA A 494 -23.95 -4.56 -13.37
N VAL A 495 -22.88 -5.12 -12.82
CA VAL A 495 -22.86 -6.45 -12.22
C VAL A 495 -22.54 -6.24 -10.76
N VAL A 496 -23.52 -6.56 -9.90
CA VAL A 496 -23.39 -6.39 -8.45
C VAL A 496 -22.83 -7.67 -7.87
N PHE A 497 -21.82 -7.55 -7.03
CA PHE A 497 -21.19 -8.70 -6.42
C PHE A 497 -20.86 -8.44 -4.95
N TYR A 498 -20.72 -9.51 -4.20
CA TYR A 498 -20.36 -9.51 -2.80
C TYR A 498 -19.20 -10.47 -2.56
N LEU A 499 -18.18 -10.00 -1.86
CA LEU A 499 -17.10 -10.84 -1.37
C LEU A 499 -17.01 -10.66 0.16
N PRO A 500 -17.43 -11.66 0.95
CA PRO A 500 -17.27 -11.61 2.40
C PRO A 500 -15.79 -11.68 2.80
N LYS A 501 -15.47 -11.19 4.00
CA LYS A 501 -14.11 -11.27 4.56
C LYS A 501 -13.61 -12.72 4.70
N ASN A 502 -14.52 -13.62 5.05
CA ASN A 502 -14.29 -15.05 5.10
C ASN A 502 -15.41 -15.72 4.30
N GLY A 503 -15.10 -16.21 3.10
CA GLY A 503 -16.05 -16.83 2.19
C GLY A 503 -15.69 -16.53 0.74
N CYS A 504 -16.64 -16.76 -0.15
CA CYS A 504 -16.43 -16.78 -1.59
C CYS A 504 -17.16 -15.63 -2.29
N LEU A 505 -16.61 -15.18 -3.42
CA LEU A 505 -17.21 -14.17 -4.28
C LEU A 505 -18.53 -14.69 -4.84
N ARG A 506 -19.55 -13.86 -4.80
CA ARG A 506 -20.88 -14.14 -5.34
C ARG A 506 -21.35 -12.97 -6.19
N VAL A 507 -21.93 -13.26 -7.34
CA VAL A 507 -22.67 -12.25 -8.11
C VAL A 507 -24.10 -12.28 -7.62
N LEU A 508 -24.62 -11.12 -7.22
CA LEU A 508 -25.97 -10.98 -6.68
C LEU A 508 -26.96 -10.69 -7.81
N ASP A 509 -28.14 -11.28 -7.75
CA ASP A 509 -29.16 -11.17 -8.78
C ASP A 509 -30.59 -11.23 -8.19
N SER A 510 -31.42 -10.26 -8.56
CA SER A 510 -32.84 -10.22 -8.18
C SER A 510 -33.63 -11.43 -8.66
N SER A 511 -33.23 -12.08 -9.76
CA SER A 511 -33.90 -13.30 -10.23
C SER A 511 -33.77 -14.45 -9.24
N HIS A 512 -32.71 -14.42 -8.42
CA HIS A 512 -32.46 -15.37 -7.33
C HIS A 512 -32.91 -14.82 -5.96
N ARG A 513 -33.74 -13.76 -5.92
CA ARG A 513 -34.29 -13.14 -4.68
C ARG A 513 -33.17 -12.89 -3.66
N ASP A 514 -32.00 -12.50 -4.15
CA ASP A 514 -30.82 -12.29 -3.31
C ASP A 514 -31.03 -11.15 -2.30
N GLU A 515 -31.95 -10.21 -2.57
CA GLU A 515 -32.33 -9.18 -1.60
C GLU A 515 -32.88 -9.79 -0.31
N GLU A 516 -33.57 -10.91 -0.39
CA GLU A 516 -34.15 -11.60 0.76
C GLU A 516 -33.10 -12.47 1.48
N ILE A 517 -32.32 -13.23 0.71
CA ILE A 517 -31.24 -14.11 1.19
C ILE A 517 -30.17 -13.30 1.95
N TYR A 518 -29.88 -12.10 1.46
CA TYR A 518 -28.85 -11.19 1.96
C TYR A 518 -29.40 -9.96 2.65
N SER A 519 -30.65 -9.97 3.09
CA SER A 519 -31.30 -8.82 3.78
C SER A 519 -30.57 -8.31 5.04
N GLN A 520 -29.59 -9.05 5.58
CA GLN A 520 -28.70 -8.63 6.67
C GLN A 520 -27.41 -7.91 6.23
N LEU A 521 -27.11 -7.85 4.94
CA LEU A 521 -25.99 -7.06 4.41
C LEU A 521 -26.34 -5.56 4.44
N PRO A 522 -25.35 -4.65 4.28
CA PRO A 522 -25.63 -3.22 4.27
C PRO A 522 -26.74 -2.85 3.29
N ASP A 523 -27.72 -2.05 3.73
CA ASP A 523 -28.93 -1.70 2.95
C ASP A 523 -28.56 -1.21 1.54
N VAL A 524 -27.50 -0.41 1.42
CA VAL A 524 -27.00 0.12 0.15
C VAL A 524 -26.58 -0.98 -0.84
N LEU A 525 -26.01 -2.08 -0.35
CA LEU A 525 -25.67 -3.23 -1.20
C LEU A 525 -26.92 -3.96 -1.64
N VAL A 526 -27.88 -4.15 -0.73
CA VAL A 526 -29.15 -4.83 -0.99
C VAL A 526 -29.98 -4.05 -2.02
N GLU A 527 -30.06 -2.73 -1.88
CA GLU A 527 -30.70 -1.84 -2.85
C GLU A 527 -30.03 -1.89 -4.22
N ALA A 528 -28.71 -2.08 -4.28
CA ALA A 528 -27.99 -2.15 -5.54
C ALA A 528 -28.32 -3.43 -6.34
N ILE A 529 -28.75 -4.53 -5.69
CA ILE A 529 -28.99 -5.84 -6.33
C ILE A 529 -29.93 -5.71 -7.54
N SER A 530 -30.95 -4.85 -7.46
CA SER A 530 -31.89 -4.63 -8.57
C SER A 530 -31.26 -4.04 -9.84
N LEU A 531 -30.06 -3.47 -9.75
CA LEU A 531 -29.30 -2.98 -10.90
C LEU A 531 -28.42 -4.05 -11.55
N SER A 532 -28.26 -5.20 -10.89
CA SER A 532 -27.36 -6.25 -11.36
C SER A 532 -27.92 -6.89 -12.64
N ASP A 533 -27.11 -6.91 -13.69
CA ASP A 533 -27.36 -7.59 -14.95
C ASP A 533 -26.32 -8.70 -15.17
N PRO A 534 -26.56 -9.92 -14.65
CA PRO A 534 -25.65 -11.05 -14.84
C PRO A 534 -25.49 -11.48 -16.31
N SER A 535 -26.36 -11.06 -17.23
CA SER A 535 -26.25 -11.40 -18.66
C SER A 535 -25.00 -10.83 -19.32
N ARG A 536 -24.37 -9.83 -18.67
CA ARG A 536 -23.08 -9.25 -19.08
C ARG A 536 -21.89 -10.16 -18.82
N ILE A 537 -22.08 -11.24 -18.06
CA ILE A 537 -21.06 -12.26 -17.82
C ILE A 537 -21.07 -13.26 -18.97
N ILE A 538 -19.98 -13.30 -19.72
CA ILE A 538 -19.79 -14.26 -20.81
C ILE A 538 -19.28 -15.56 -20.18
N THR A 539 -20.17 -16.56 -20.07
CA THR A 539 -19.89 -17.79 -19.32
C THR A 539 -18.94 -18.76 -20.04
N ASN A 540 -18.97 -18.78 -21.37
CA ASN A 540 -18.15 -19.66 -22.23
C ASN A 540 -17.31 -18.85 -23.23
N PRO A 541 -16.34 -18.04 -22.76
CA PRO A 541 -15.50 -17.24 -23.65
C PRO A 541 -14.46 -18.10 -24.36
N LYS A 542 -13.95 -17.62 -25.50
CA LYS A 542 -12.80 -18.25 -26.19
C LYS A 542 -11.53 -18.21 -25.34
N HIS A 543 -11.36 -17.13 -24.58
CA HIS A 543 -10.27 -16.92 -23.64
C HIS A 543 -10.88 -16.39 -22.35
N ALA A 544 -10.81 -17.18 -21.29
CA ALA A 544 -11.21 -16.72 -19.96
C ALA A 544 -10.19 -15.70 -19.43
N ALA A 545 -10.64 -14.83 -18.54
CA ALA A 545 -9.79 -13.88 -17.85
C ALA A 545 -8.75 -14.65 -17.02
N GLU A 546 -7.48 -14.28 -17.18
CA GLU A 546 -6.38 -14.89 -16.45
C GLU A 546 -5.68 -13.81 -15.60
N PRO A 547 -5.70 -13.92 -14.26
CA PRO A 547 -4.92 -13.06 -13.38
C PRO A 547 -3.40 -13.18 -13.63
N MET A 548 -2.86 -12.39 -14.56
CA MET A 548 -1.51 -12.53 -15.16
C MET A 548 -0.33 -12.71 -14.18
N PHE A 549 -0.39 -12.08 -13.00
CA PHE A 549 0.69 -12.11 -12.00
C PHE A 549 0.48 -13.13 -10.88
N PHE A 550 -0.63 -13.88 -10.93
CA PHE A 550 -1.04 -14.79 -9.88
C PHE A 550 -1.17 -16.20 -10.47
N PRO A 551 -0.37 -17.17 -10.02
CA PRO A 551 -0.63 -18.55 -10.39
C PRO A 551 -2.01 -18.96 -9.87
N GLU A 552 -2.70 -19.84 -10.61
CA GLU A 552 -3.99 -20.36 -10.17
C GLU A 552 -3.81 -21.08 -8.83
N PRO A 553 -4.56 -20.67 -7.78
CA PRO A 553 -4.51 -21.36 -6.50
C PRO A 553 -5.10 -22.76 -6.66
N LYS A 554 -4.76 -23.65 -5.72
CA LYS A 554 -5.40 -24.97 -5.65
C LYS A 554 -6.91 -24.78 -5.54
N HIS A 555 -7.67 -25.53 -6.33
CA HIS A 555 -9.13 -25.55 -6.28
C HIS A 555 -9.59 -25.99 -4.88
N ASP A 556 -10.18 -25.04 -4.17
CA ASP A 556 -10.78 -25.21 -2.85
C ASP A 556 -12.28 -24.92 -2.92
N TRP A 557 -12.92 -24.79 -1.76
CA TRP A 557 -14.34 -24.52 -1.66
C TRP A 557 -14.84 -23.37 -2.57
N CYS A 558 -14.08 -22.27 -2.67
CA CYS A 558 -14.52 -21.11 -3.45
C CYS A 558 -14.44 -21.35 -4.96
N TYR A 559 -13.54 -22.21 -5.42
CA TYR A 559 -13.55 -22.65 -6.81
C TYR A 559 -14.88 -23.34 -7.15
N TYR A 560 -15.26 -24.34 -6.35
CA TYR A 560 -16.47 -25.13 -6.61
C TYR A 560 -17.74 -24.30 -6.53
N VAL A 561 -17.88 -23.43 -5.52
CA VAL A 561 -19.05 -22.56 -5.37
C VAL A 561 -19.16 -21.55 -6.52
N THR A 562 -18.06 -20.87 -6.88
CA THR A 562 -18.11 -19.88 -7.98
C THR A 562 -18.41 -20.52 -9.33
N LYS A 563 -17.93 -21.75 -9.58
CA LYS A 563 -18.26 -22.53 -10.77
C LYS A 563 -19.69 -23.08 -10.74
N ALA A 564 -20.18 -23.52 -9.59
CA ALA A 564 -21.55 -23.96 -9.39
C ALA A 564 -22.55 -22.83 -9.68
N GLU A 565 -22.32 -21.63 -9.16
CA GLU A 565 -23.17 -20.47 -9.45
C GLU A 565 -23.15 -20.10 -10.95
N LEU A 566 -21.99 -20.18 -11.59
CA LEU A 566 -21.87 -19.93 -13.03
C LEU A 566 -22.61 -21.00 -13.87
N SER A 567 -22.64 -22.25 -13.40
CA SER A 567 -23.41 -23.33 -14.03
C SER A 567 -24.92 -23.15 -13.80
N ASN A 568 -25.36 -22.83 -12.58
CA ASN A 568 -26.77 -22.51 -12.28
C ASN A 568 -27.26 -21.33 -13.12
N GLN A 569 -26.44 -20.29 -13.33
CA GLN A 569 -26.76 -19.15 -14.20
C GLN A 569 -27.05 -19.57 -15.67
N GLN A 570 -26.51 -20.71 -16.12
CA GLN A 570 -26.77 -21.27 -17.45
C GLN A 570 -27.90 -22.31 -17.46
N GLY A 571 -28.52 -22.58 -16.31
CA GLY A 571 -29.49 -23.67 -16.12
C GLY A 571 -28.84 -25.07 -16.10
N ASP A 572 -27.51 -25.17 -15.99
CA ASP A 572 -26.78 -26.45 -15.96
C ASP A 572 -26.63 -26.94 -14.51
N TYR A 573 -27.76 -27.32 -13.91
CA TYR A 573 -27.81 -27.83 -12.54
C TYR A 573 -27.12 -29.20 -12.37
N VAL A 574 -26.97 -29.97 -13.46
CA VAL A 574 -26.27 -31.26 -13.46
C VAL A 574 -24.79 -31.07 -13.18
N THR A 575 -24.13 -30.18 -13.92
CA THR A 575 -22.71 -29.86 -13.68
C THR A 575 -22.51 -29.27 -12.28
N SER A 576 -23.43 -28.42 -11.83
CA SER A 576 -23.37 -27.83 -10.50
C SER A 576 -23.49 -28.87 -9.37
N ALA A 577 -24.38 -29.87 -9.51
CA ALA A 577 -24.47 -30.98 -8.58
C ALA A 577 -23.20 -31.86 -8.57
N GLN A 578 -22.56 -32.08 -9.72
CA GLN A 578 -21.27 -32.79 -9.79
C GLN A 578 -20.15 -32.03 -9.06
N LEU A 579 -20.07 -30.71 -9.23
CA LEU A 579 -19.13 -29.86 -8.49
C LEU A 579 -19.34 -29.94 -6.98
N ALA A 580 -20.60 -30.08 -6.53
CA ALA A 580 -20.93 -30.30 -5.12
C ALA A 580 -20.34 -31.62 -4.59
N GLU A 581 -20.52 -32.71 -5.34
CA GLU A 581 -20.00 -34.04 -4.97
C GLU A 581 -18.47 -34.05 -4.92
N GLU A 582 -17.81 -33.38 -5.88
CA GLU A 582 -16.36 -33.19 -5.87
C GLU A 582 -15.89 -32.40 -4.63
N ALA A 583 -16.52 -31.28 -4.32
CA ALA A 583 -16.20 -30.47 -3.14
C ALA A 583 -16.35 -31.27 -1.83
N LEU A 584 -17.43 -32.03 -1.71
CA LEU A 584 -17.71 -32.90 -0.56
C LEU A 584 -16.67 -34.02 -0.44
N SER A 585 -16.24 -34.62 -1.54
CA SER A 585 -15.21 -35.68 -1.55
C SER A 585 -13.84 -35.19 -1.03
N LEU A 586 -13.57 -33.89 -1.18
CA LEU A 586 -12.35 -33.23 -0.68
C LEU A 586 -12.47 -32.74 0.76
N ASN A 587 -13.60 -32.98 1.43
CA ASN A 587 -13.96 -32.40 2.73
C ASN A 587 -13.84 -30.86 2.74
N ALA A 588 -14.08 -30.21 1.59
CA ALA A 588 -14.17 -28.76 1.52
C ALA A 588 -15.47 -28.30 2.20
N GLN A 589 -15.39 -27.22 2.97
CA GLN A 589 -16.53 -26.70 3.73
C GLN A 589 -16.54 -25.16 3.65
N PRO A 590 -17.72 -24.54 3.58
CA PRO A 590 -17.84 -23.10 3.61
C PRO A 590 -17.49 -22.52 4.97
N GLN A 591 -17.10 -21.24 4.97
CA GLN A 591 -17.13 -20.41 6.16
C GLN A 591 -18.51 -19.79 6.38
N ASP A 592 -19.23 -19.47 5.30
CA ASP A 592 -20.59 -18.96 5.33
C ASP A 592 -21.59 -20.08 4.94
N PRO A 593 -22.47 -20.53 5.86
CA PRO A 593 -23.42 -21.59 5.56
C PRO A 593 -24.35 -21.29 4.37
N ARG A 594 -24.55 -20.00 4.02
CA ARG A 594 -25.34 -19.59 2.84
C ARG A 594 -24.70 -20.00 1.52
N GLU A 595 -23.41 -20.31 1.48
CA GLU A 595 -22.71 -20.81 0.28
C GLU A 595 -23.16 -22.22 -0.11
N TRP A 596 -23.76 -22.99 0.81
CA TRP A 596 -24.37 -24.28 0.47
C TRP A 596 -25.65 -24.14 -0.36
N LEU A 597 -26.29 -22.97 -0.34
CA LEU A 597 -27.59 -22.77 -0.98
C LEU A 597 -27.55 -22.98 -2.50
N VAL A 598 -26.42 -22.67 -3.15
CA VAL A 598 -26.24 -22.96 -4.58
C VAL A 598 -26.40 -24.45 -4.87
N PHE A 599 -25.87 -25.31 -4.00
CA PHE A 599 -25.93 -26.76 -4.17
C PHE A 599 -27.29 -27.33 -3.73
N VAL A 600 -27.95 -26.72 -2.74
CA VAL A 600 -29.34 -27.05 -2.40
C VAL A 600 -30.24 -26.85 -3.63
N GLU A 601 -30.11 -25.69 -4.29
CA GLU A 601 -30.80 -25.41 -5.54
C GLU A 601 -30.46 -26.43 -6.61
N SER A 602 -29.17 -26.68 -6.87
CA SER A 602 -28.76 -27.59 -7.94
C SER A 602 -29.25 -29.02 -7.76
N PHE A 603 -29.17 -29.58 -6.54
CA PHE A 603 -29.70 -30.93 -6.28
C PHE A 603 -31.21 -30.97 -6.47
N ALA A 604 -31.94 -29.97 -5.97
CA ALA A 604 -33.39 -29.94 -6.09
C ALA A 604 -33.84 -29.79 -7.55
N MET A 605 -33.18 -28.92 -8.32
CA MET A 605 -33.44 -28.72 -9.74
C MET A 605 -33.07 -29.95 -10.59
N ASN A 606 -32.11 -30.75 -10.13
CA ASN A 606 -31.75 -32.05 -10.74
C ASN A 606 -32.68 -33.21 -10.31
N GLY A 607 -33.72 -32.95 -9.50
CA GLY A 607 -34.66 -33.97 -8.99
C GLY A 607 -34.14 -34.78 -7.79
N GLU A 608 -32.97 -34.44 -7.25
CA GLU A 608 -32.37 -35.08 -6.07
C GLU A 608 -32.85 -34.41 -4.78
N ILE A 609 -34.17 -34.40 -4.57
CA ILE A 609 -34.85 -33.67 -3.47
C ILE A 609 -34.33 -34.09 -2.09
N ASP A 610 -34.09 -35.39 -1.88
CA ASP A 610 -33.57 -35.89 -0.60
C ASP A 610 -32.19 -35.31 -0.25
N LYS A 611 -31.28 -35.21 -1.24
CA LYS A 611 -29.96 -34.60 -1.04
C LYS A 611 -30.07 -33.10 -0.73
N ALA A 612 -30.95 -32.40 -1.45
CA ALA A 612 -31.21 -30.98 -1.21
C ALA A 612 -31.76 -30.75 0.21
N LEU A 613 -32.65 -31.63 0.68
CA LEU A 613 -33.23 -31.58 2.02
C LEU A 613 -32.18 -31.86 3.11
N ASP A 614 -31.35 -32.90 2.94
CA ASP A 614 -30.27 -33.22 3.86
C ASP A 614 -29.26 -32.06 4.00
N LEU A 615 -28.94 -31.43 2.87
CA LEU A 615 -28.04 -30.30 2.84
C LEU A 615 -28.66 -29.06 3.52
N SER A 616 -29.93 -28.78 3.26
CA SER A 616 -30.69 -27.71 3.94
C SER A 616 -30.69 -27.89 5.45
N ASN A 617 -30.93 -29.11 5.93
CA ASN A 617 -30.85 -29.45 7.35
C ASN A 617 -29.45 -29.24 7.92
N THR A 618 -28.40 -29.50 7.13
CA THR A 618 -27.02 -29.25 7.54
C THR A 618 -26.76 -27.75 7.72
N VAL A 619 -27.23 -26.91 6.79
CA VAL A 619 -27.14 -25.45 6.87
C VAL A 619 -27.84 -24.92 8.13
N LEU A 620 -29.07 -25.36 8.39
CA LEU A 620 -29.86 -24.93 9.55
C LEU A 620 -29.28 -25.39 10.90
N LYS A 621 -28.61 -26.57 10.92
CA LYS A 621 -27.89 -27.06 12.11
C LYS A 621 -26.68 -26.19 12.45
N VAL A 622 -26.00 -25.64 11.45
CA VAL A 622 -24.83 -24.77 11.65
C VAL A 622 -25.28 -23.37 12.09
N ASP A 623 -26.23 -22.77 11.37
CA ASP A 623 -26.77 -21.46 11.73
C ASP A 623 -28.27 -21.35 11.44
N ARG A 624 -29.09 -21.40 12.50
CA ARG A 624 -30.56 -21.28 12.38
C ARG A 624 -31.01 -19.92 11.85
N LYS A 625 -30.17 -18.88 11.86
CA LYS A 625 -30.49 -17.57 11.26
C LYS A 625 -30.62 -17.64 9.74
N THR A 626 -30.06 -18.68 9.11
CA THR A 626 -30.18 -18.91 7.67
C THR A 626 -31.55 -19.45 7.24
N LEU A 627 -32.47 -19.71 8.19
CA LEU A 627 -33.81 -20.23 7.88
C LEU A 627 -34.52 -19.42 6.80
N LYS A 628 -34.49 -18.09 6.89
CA LYS A 628 -35.10 -17.23 5.86
C LYS A 628 -34.51 -17.51 4.48
N ALA A 629 -33.18 -17.54 4.37
CA ALA A 629 -32.48 -17.80 3.12
C ALA A 629 -32.77 -19.20 2.56
N VAL A 630 -32.77 -20.23 3.42
CA VAL A 630 -33.15 -21.60 3.03
C VAL A 630 -34.57 -21.62 2.49
N CYS A 631 -35.51 -20.99 3.18
CA CYS A 631 -36.91 -20.96 2.75
C CYS A 631 -37.10 -20.20 1.43
N THR A 632 -36.38 -19.09 1.22
CA THR A 632 -36.42 -18.35 -0.05
C THR A 632 -35.95 -19.24 -1.22
N VAL A 633 -34.89 -20.02 -1.05
CA VAL A 633 -34.41 -20.95 -2.09
C VAL A 633 -35.44 -22.05 -2.38
N TRP A 634 -36.06 -22.62 -1.35
CA TRP A 634 -37.11 -23.63 -1.55
C TRP A 634 -38.40 -23.06 -2.14
N GLU A 635 -38.70 -21.78 -1.94
CA GLU A 635 -39.79 -21.10 -2.66
C GLU A 635 -39.50 -21.02 -4.15
N GLN A 636 -38.27 -20.67 -4.54
CA GLN A 636 -37.86 -20.64 -5.94
C GLN A 636 -37.87 -22.02 -6.58
N ILE A 637 -37.42 -23.05 -5.86
CA ILE A 637 -37.50 -24.44 -6.31
C ILE A 637 -38.97 -24.84 -6.52
N GLN A 638 -39.90 -24.38 -5.69
CA GLN A 638 -41.32 -24.68 -5.90
C GLN A 638 -41.89 -23.99 -7.15
N GLU A 639 -41.45 -22.77 -7.44
CA GLU A 639 -41.92 -22.00 -8.59
C GLU A 639 -41.33 -22.50 -9.92
N ASN A 640 -40.06 -22.91 -9.91
CA ASN A 640 -39.27 -23.18 -11.12
C ASN A 640 -38.75 -24.65 -11.22
N GLY A 641 -39.07 -25.50 -10.26
CA GLY A 641 -38.52 -26.85 -10.12
C GLY A 641 -38.98 -27.86 -11.18
N PRO A 642 -38.40 -29.08 -11.13
CA PRO A 642 -38.69 -30.11 -12.11
C PRO A 642 -40.15 -30.58 -12.04
N ILE A 643 -40.78 -30.67 -13.21
CA ILE A 643 -42.17 -31.12 -13.37
C ILE A 643 -42.35 -32.51 -12.76
N GLY A 644 -43.34 -32.66 -11.87
CA GLY A 644 -43.66 -33.92 -11.20
C GLY A 644 -43.05 -34.12 -9.82
N ALA A 645 -42.22 -33.18 -9.34
CA ALA A 645 -41.64 -33.20 -7.99
C ALA A 645 -42.38 -32.27 -7.00
N GLU A 646 -43.54 -31.71 -7.35
CA GLU A 646 -44.19 -30.63 -6.61
C GLU A 646 -44.56 -31.03 -5.17
N LYS A 647 -45.02 -32.29 -5.00
CA LYS A 647 -45.38 -32.83 -3.69
C LYS A 647 -44.17 -33.07 -2.79
N ASP A 648 -43.07 -33.52 -3.38
CA ASP A 648 -41.84 -33.81 -2.65
C ASP A 648 -41.18 -32.49 -2.19
N VAL A 649 -41.21 -31.47 -3.04
CA VAL A 649 -40.80 -30.09 -2.71
C VAL A 649 -41.66 -29.49 -1.61
N GLU A 650 -43.00 -29.61 -1.69
CA GLU A 650 -43.90 -29.11 -0.64
C GLU A 650 -43.66 -29.82 0.70
N SER A 651 -43.48 -31.14 0.68
CA SER A 651 -43.13 -31.94 1.87
C SER A 651 -41.80 -31.49 2.48
N ALA A 652 -40.77 -31.27 1.65
CA ALA A 652 -39.47 -30.78 2.09
C ALA A 652 -39.59 -29.40 2.76
N ARG A 653 -40.33 -28.46 2.15
CA ARG A 653 -40.59 -27.11 2.74
C ARG A 653 -41.23 -27.19 4.13
N LEU A 654 -42.27 -28.02 4.27
CA LEU A 654 -42.95 -28.19 5.56
C LEU A 654 -42.02 -28.79 6.62
N SER A 655 -41.14 -29.72 6.22
CA SER A 655 -40.18 -30.35 7.13
C SER A 655 -39.07 -29.41 7.60
N LEU A 656 -38.77 -28.37 6.83
CA LEU A 656 -37.75 -27.35 7.14
C LEU A 656 -38.31 -26.17 7.95
N ASP A 657 -39.55 -26.24 8.45
CA ASP A 657 -40.28 -25.15 9.11
C ASP A 657 -40.47 -23.91 8.21
N CYS A 658 -40.49 -24.08 6.87
CA CYS A 658 -40.73 -22.99 5.91
C CYS A 658 -42.22 -22.69 5.71
N SER A 659 -42.98 -22.61 6.80
CA SER A 659 -44.42 -22.35 6.78
C SER A 659 -44.70 -20.85 6.84
N ARG A 660 -44.99 -20.26 5.67
CA ARG A 660 -45.46 -18.87 5.42
C ARG A 660 -44.89 -17.76 6.30
#